data_AF-A0A562I9A9-F1
#
_entry.id   AF-A0A562I9A9-F1
#
_cell.length_a   1.000
_cell.length_b   1.000
_cell.length_c   1.000
_cell.angle_alpha   90.00
_cell.angle_beta   90.00
_cell.angle_gamma   90.00
#
_symmetry.space_group_name_H-M   'P 1'
#
loop_
_entity.id
_entity.type
_entity.pdbx_description
1 polymer ?
#
loop_
_entity_poly.entity_id
_entity_poly.type
_entity_poly.pdbx_seq_one_letter_code
_entity_poly.pdbx_strand_id
1 'polypeptide(L)'
;MFAINLDEGAELRLLEPWQAEEFLAHMDRARAAVDPWIPWATRSTDLDSARATLQRFADLAARDAGRLYGIWLDGTLVGGVMFVSFDAAAGKCEVGCWLEPAGQGRGWSPGRSGTSSTGRCACGAFTGSRGSVAQRTLPAATLPGGSACDATGCCARSSCTRVSGTTPRSGHCSRPSGSPAPPPTPPRDTGRISHVVKKLERRVGAPLFARTSRVVRLTPIGSRLADDLRPLAAGMEEAVRRAVEAGRGVTGQLRVAFFGEWTAPVLLDAVALFTERHPDCEVHVREVQLGNSRASLLNGSVDVLIASYPFDGMACGPPLLTENRALAVAAGRPLAREESVSLEVLAEHPVAGTCWSAPATSGSRPTRRRSTACGGGRRARWPRPPPGPWSRTWGGCWPSSPCCEPGTAGRTLVIMRIGIVILPDQRWSESQRRWRQAEEWGFDHAWTYDHLGWRDLVDGPWFDSVATLTAAATVTSRIRLGTLVASPNFRHPAAFARQVTALDDVSGGRFLLGLGAGGIGFDSAVLGGETLPPRHRVDRFAEFTELLDLILREDGTTWRGDWFAAVDARSNPGCVQTPRVPFVLAANGPRSMRLAARFGQGWVTTGAGGDDLEGWWGTVATLSDRMDRTLAEAGRDPAMLDRYLSLDSAPVFSLSSADFFAAQVRRAADLGFTDVVTHWPRVSSWYAGDEAVLVDVATRLLPELRGTGARG
;
A
#
# COMPACT_ATOMS: atom_id res chain seq x y z
N MET A 1 9.82 7.64 -40.47
CA MET A 1 10.81 8.06 -39.45
C MET A 1 10.45 9.48 -39.05
N PHE A 2 10.04 9.70 -37.80
CA PHE A 2 9.38 10.93 -37.34
C PHE A 2 10.43 12.00 -36.98
N ALA A 3 10.82 12.83 -37.95
CA ALA A 3 11.54 14.07 -37.69
C ALA A 3 10.53 15.21 -37.45
N ILE A 4 10.77 16.04 -36.45
CA ILE A 4 9.94 17.22 -36.16
C ILE A 4 10.77 18.46 -36.50
N ASN A 5 10.30 19.27 -37.46
CA ASN A 5 10.95 20.54 -37.79
C ASN A 5 10.78 21.52 -36.63
N LEU A 6 11.89 22.08 -36.14
CA LEU A 6 11.93 23.06 -35.06
C LEU A 6 12.00 24.50 -35.60
N ASP A 7 12.75 24.75 -36.68
CA ASP A 7 12.83 26.02 -37.43
C ASP A 7 13.62 25.84 -38.76
N GLU A 8 13.94 26.90 -39.50
CA GLU A 8 14.76 26.87 -40.73
C GLU A 8 16.10 26.14 -40.52
N GLY A 9 16.19 24.94 -41.10
CA GLY A 9 17.39 24.10 -41.11
C GLY A 9 17.53 23.16 -39.91
N ALA A 10 16.56 23.13 -39.00
CA ALA A 10 16.73 22.42 -37.74
C ALA A 10 15.60 21.45 -37.37
N GLU A 11 15.99 20.25 -36.96
CA GLU A 11 15.12 19.09 -36.79
C GLU A 11 15.36 18.38 -35.47
N LEU A 12 14.28 17.97 -34.80
CA LEU A 12 14.32 17.03 -33.70
C LEU A 12 14.14 15.62 -34.24
N ARG A 13 15.11 14.73 -33.98
CA ARG A 13 15.08 13.32 -34.41
C ARG A 13 15.35 12.40 -33.23
N LEU A 14 14.77 11.20 -33.24
CA LEU A 14 15.11 10.18 -32.23
C LEU A 14 16.60 9.82 -32.37
N LEU A 15 17.31 9.71 -31.24
CA LEU A 15 18.70 9.25 -31.20
C LEU A 15 18.72 7.75 -30.91
N GLU A 16 19.33 7.01 -31.82
CA GLU A 16 19.32 5.55 -31.83
C GLU A 16 20.72 4.97 -31.65
N PRO A 17 20.89 3.72 -31.16
CA PRO A 17 22.20 3.16 -30.81
C PRO A 17 23.23 3.15 -31.94
N TRP A 18 22.80 3.13 -33.21
CA TRP A 18 23.72 3.20 -34.36
C TRP A 18 24.29 4.60 -34.62
N GLN A 19 23.75 5.65 -33.99
CA GLN A 19 24.20 7.05 -34.09
C GLN A 19 25.20 7.42 -32.98
N ALA A 20 25.87 6.43 -32.39
CA ALA A 20 26.77 6.63 -31.26
C ALA A 20 28.00 7.48 -31.61
N GLU A 21 28.46 7.44 -32.87
CA GLU A 21 29.59 8.26 -33.33
C GLU A 21 29.22 9.74 -33.38
N GLU A 22 28.06 10.07 -33.96
CA GLU A 22 27.53 11.43 -34.02
C GLU A 22 27.21 11.97 -32.62
N PHE A 23 26.67 11.12 -31.76
CA PHE A 23 26.41 11.47 -30.36
C PHE A 23 27.70 11.76 -29.60
N LEU A 24 28.72 10.91 -29.71
CA LEU A 24 30.02 11.13 -29.06
C LEU A 24 30.69 12.41 -29.57
N ALA A 25 30.71 12.62 -30.88
CA ALA A 25 31.29 13.81 -31.49
C ALA A 25 30.60 15.10 -31.02
N HIS A 26 29.29 15.08 -30.78
CA HIS A 26 28.57 16.18 -30.17
C HIS A 26 28.92 16.35 -28.68
N MET A 27 28.96 15.26 -27.91
CA MET A 27 29.32 15.31 -26.49
C MET A 27 30.72 15.92 -26.30
N ASP A 28 31.69 15.61 -27.15
CA ASP A 28 33.03 16.18 -27.06
C ASP A 28 33.08 17.69 -27.31
N ARG A 29 32.21 18.22 -28.17
CA ARG A 29 32.07 19.66 -28.39
C ARG A 29 31.28 20.36 -27.28
N ALA A 30 30.27 19.70 -26.73
CA ALA A 30 29.35 20.27 -25.76
C ALA A 30 29.83 20.14 -24.30
N ARG A 31 30.77 19.22 -24.01
CA ARG A 31 31.19 18.81 -22.66
C ARG A 31 31.44 19.97 -21.70
N ALA A 32 32.28 20.93 -22.10
CA ALA A 32 32.61 22.07 -21.25
C ALA A 32 31.40 22.97 -20.92
N ALA A 33 30.40 23.03 -21.81
CA ALA A 33 29.18 23.82 -21.61
C ALA A 33 28.09 23.04 -20.86
N VAL A 34 28.12 21.71 -20.90
CA VAL A 34 27.07 20.82 -20.38
C VAL A 34 27.42 20.23 -19.02
N ASP A 35 28.67 19.81 -18.80
CA ASP A 35 29.13 19.14 -17.58
C ASP A 35 28.80 19.87 -16.26
N PRO A 36 28.88 21.21 -16.16
CA PRO A 36 28.53 21.91 -14.92
C PRO A 36 27.05 21.78 -14.52
N TRP A 37 26.19 21.42 -15.48
CA TRP A 37 24.73 21.43 -15.33
C TRP A 37 24.12 20.05 -15.48
N ILE A 38 24.84 19.10 -16.07
CA ILE A 38 24.36 17.76 -16.40
C ILE A 38 25.45 16.74 -16.06
N PRO A 39 25.56 16.30 -14.80
CA PRO A 39 26.68 15.48 -14.33
C PRO A 39 26.73 14.06 -14.91
N TRP A 40 25.76 13.61 -15.72
CA TRP A 40 25.79 12.30 -16.39
C TRP A 40 26.37 12.36 -17.81
N ALA A 41 26.57 13.55 -18.39
CA ALA A 41 27.29 13.74 -19.66
C ALA A 41 28.73 13.18 -19.61
N THR A 42 29.30 13.08 -18.41
CA THR A 42 30.58 12.44 -18.10
C THR A 42 30.61 10.92 -18.28
N ARG A 43 29.48 10.25 -18.55
CA ARG A 43 29.46 8.79 -18.75
C ARG A 43 29.61 8.38 -20.21
N SER A 44 29.50 9.29 -21.18
CA SER A 44 29.73 9.01 -22.61
C SER A 44 31.07 9.62 -23.02
N THR A 45 32.16 8.91 -22.72
CA THR A 45 33.55 9.37 -22.93
C THR A 45 34.24 8.68 -24.10
N ASP A 46 33.64 7.61 -24.60
CA ASP A 46 34.12 6.80 -25.70
C ASP A 46 32.92 6.22 -26.48
N LEU A 47 33.20 5.53 -27.58
CA LEU A 47 32.16 5.02 -28.47
C LEU A 47 31.27 3.96 -27.80
N ASP A 48 31.85 3.10 -26.96
CA ASP A 48 31.12 2.03 -26.30
C ASP A 48 30.16 2.58 -25.24
N SER A 49 30.61 3.55 -24.46
CA SER A 49 29.79 4.22 -23.45
C SER A 49 28.74 5.15 -24.04
N ALA A 50 29.02 5.80 -25.17
CA ALA A 50 28.03 6.50 -26.00
C ALA A 50 26.94 5.55 -26.49
N ARG A 51 27.32 4.41 -27.09
CA ARG A 51 26.39 3.39 -27.56
C ARG A 51 25.55 2.79 -26.44
N ALA A 52 26.16 2.50 -25.29
CA ALA A 52 25.44 1.98 -24.11
C ALA A 52 24.40 2.99 -23.59
N THR A 53 24.71 4.28 -23.62
CA THR A 53 23.78 5.35 -23.24
C THR A 53 22.58 5.39 -24.17
N LEU A 54 22.81 5.36 -25.49
CA LEU A 54 21.74 5.32 -26.49
C LEU A 54 20.90 4.04 -26.39
N GLN A 55 21.54 2.88 -26.17
CA GLN A 55 20.85 1.60 -25.97
C GLN A 55 19.92 1.63 -24.76
N ARG A 56 20.38 2.20 -23.63
CA ARG A 56 19.55 2.36 -22.44
C ARG A 56 18.28 3.17 -22.74
N PHE A 57 18.40 4.27 -23.49
CA PHE A 57 17.24 5.09 -23.84
C PHE A 57 16.34 4.44 -24.91
N ALA A 58 16.88 3.61 -25.80
CA ALA A 58 16.09 2.78 -26.70
C ALA A 58 15.26 1.74 -25.92
N ASP A 59 15.86 1.09 -24.92
CA ASP A 59 15.17 0.13 -24.05
C ASP A 59 14.08 0.80 -23.20
N LEU A 60 14.35 2.03 -22.70
CA LEU A 60 13.35 2.84 -22.00
C LEU A 60 12.20 3.27 -22.93
N ALA A 61 12.51 3.60 -24.18
CA ALA A 61 11.51 3.96 -25.17
C ALA A 61 10.60 2.78 -25.50
N ALA A 62 11.16 1.56 -25.61
CA ALA A 62 10.40 0.33 -25.84
C ALA A 62 9.42 -0.03 -24.70
N ARG A 63 9.64 0.53 -23.49
CA ARG A 63 8.80 0.33 -22.30
C ARG A 63 7.96 1.55 -21.95
N ASP A 64 7.91 2.55 -22.83
CA ASP A 64 7.24 3.85 -22.61
C ASP A 64 7.66 4.57 -21.31
N ALA A 65 8.93 4.41 -20.90
CA ALA A 65 9.45 4.93 -19.63
C ALA A 65 10.45 6.09 -19.78
N GLY A 66 10.95 6.37 -20.99
CA GLY A 66 11.91 7.43 -21.28
C GLY A 66 12.33 7.44 -22.75
N ARG A 67 12.91 8.54 -23.26
CA ARG A 67 13.29 8.72 -24.68
C ARG A 67 14.43 9.72 -24.83
N LEU A 68 15.23 9.61 -25.89
CA LEU A 68 16.31 10.56 -26.20
C LEU A 68 16.20 11.06 -27.63
N TYR A 69 16.14 12.37 -27.79
CA TYR A 69 16.06 13.04 -29.07
C TYR A 69 17.30 13.91 -29.28
N GLY A 70 17.79 13.96 -30.52
CA GLY A 70 18.84 14.85 -30.97
C GLY A 70 18.26 16.07 -31.66
N ILE A 71 18.85 17.23 -31.41
CA ILE A 71 18.58 18.48 -32.13
C ILE A 71 19.62 18.59 -33.23
N TRP A 72 19.18 18.49 -34.47
CA TRP A 72 20.02 18.50 -35.66
C TRP A 72 19.88 19.86 -36.34
N LEU A 73 20.99 20.52 -36.64
CA LEU A 73 21.04 21.76 -37.41
C LEU A 73 21.86 21.50 -38.67
N ASP A 74 21.24 21.68 -39.84
CA ASP A 74 21.84 21.46 -41.16
C ASP A 74 22.53 20.09 -41.26
N GLY A 75 21.92 19.06 -40.66
CA GLY A 75 22.44 17.69 -40.64
C GLY A 75 23.48 17.40 -39.56
N THR A 76 23.85 18.36 -38.72
CA THR A 76 24.80 18.20 -37.61
C THR A 76 24.07 18.13 -36.27
N LEU A 77 24.37 17.14 -35.43
CA LEU A 77 23.83 17.06 -34.07
C LEU A 77 24.45 18.15 -33.19
N VAL A 78 23.64 19.09 -32.71
CA VAL A 78 24.07 20.28 -31.94
C VAL A 78 23.47 20.36 -30.53
N GLY A 79 22.62 19.41 -30.15
CA GLY A 79 22.02 19.34 -28.83
C GLY A 79 21.11 18.13 -28.68
N GLY A 80 20.36 18.09 -27.58
CA GLY A 80 19.39 17.03 -27.36
C GLY A 80 18.29 17.39 -26.38
N VAL A 81 17.24 16.59 -26.43
CA VAL A 81 16.10 16.60 -25.51
C VAL A 81 15.93 15.19 -25.00
N MET A 82 15.98 15.02 -23.68
CA MET A 82 15.81 13.73 -23.04
C MET A 82 14.60 13.71 -22.13
N PHE A 83 13.89 12.59 -22.16
CA PHE A 83 12.87 12.24 -21.19
C PHE A 83 13.48 11.21 -20.25
N VAL A 84 13.99 11.69 -19.11
CA VAL A 84 14.66 10.85 -18.08
C VAL A 84 13.66 9.89 -17.45
N SER A 85 12.45 10.40 -17.21
CA SER A 85 11.28 9.61 -16.83
C SER A 85 10.08 10.08 -17.64
N PHE A 86 9.29 9.11 -18.13
CA PHE A 86 8.06 9.35 -18.86
C PHE A 86 7.00 8.37 -18.35
N ASP A 87 5.95 8.88 -17.73
CA ASP A 87 4.82 8.09 -17.25
C ASP A 87 3.52 8.69 -17.80
N ALA A 88 3.12 8.15 -18.95
CA ALA A 88 1.90 8.57 -19.63
C ALA A 88 0.64 8.27 -18.79
N ALA A 89 0.66 7.22 -17.95
CA ALA A 89 -0.48 6.83 -17.14
C ALA A 89 -0.70 7.79 -15.95
N ALA A 90 0.39 8.30 -15.36
CA ALA A 90 0.35 9.29 -14.28
C ALA A 90 0.35 10.74 -14.78
N GLY A 91 0.52 10.98 -16.09
CA GLY A 91 0.63 12.31 -16.67
C GLY A 91 1.88 13.07 -16.23
N LYS A 92 2.99 12.36 -16.00
CA LYS A 92 4.25 12.91 -15.48
C LYS A 92 5.39 12.66 -16.46
N CYS A 93 6.25 13.65 -16.64
CA CYS A 93 7.54 13.46 -17.29
C CYS A 93 8.59 14.39 -16.71
N GLU A 94 9.84 13.96 -16.81
CA GLU A 94 11.04 14.74 -16.51
C GLU A 94 11.82 14.94 -17.79
N VAL A 95 12.10 16.20 -18.15
CA VAL A 95 12.72 16.57 -19.41
C VAL A 95 13.99 17.36 -19.18
N GLY A 96 15.10 16.88 -19.72
CA GLY A 96 16.36 17.62 -19.84
C GLY A 96 16.55 18.11 -21.26
N CYS A 97 17.10 19.31 -21.45
CA CYS A 97 17.49 19.81 -22.76
C CYS A 97 18.84 20.51 -22.69
N TRP A 98 19.63 20.41 -23.75
CA TRP A 98 20.94 21.06 -23.85
C TRP A 98 21.29 21.41 -25.29
N LEU A 99 22.17 22.39 -25.47
CA LEU A 99 22.69 22.86 -26.75
C LEU A 99 24.17 23.20 -26.61
N GLU A 100 24.96 22.84 -27.62
CA GLU A 100 26.34 23.33 -27.74
C GLU A 100 26.36 24.80 -28.18
N PRO A 101 27.47 25.55 -27.95
CA PRO A 101 27.53 26.98 -28.28
C PRO A 101 27.14 27.34 -29.72
N ALA A 102 27.47 26.49 -30.69
CA ALA A 102 27.11 26.69 -32.10
C ALA A 102 25.59 26.62 -32.38
N GLY A 103 24.81 26.01 -31.49
CA GLY A 103 23.35 25.94 -31.57
C GLY A 103 22.61 27.10 -30.87
N GLN A 104 23.33 28.05 -30.25
CA GLN A 104 22.74 29.15 -29.48
C GLN A 104 22.50 30.41 -30.33
N GLY A 105 21.53 31.25 -29.94
CA GLY A 105 21.38 32.62 -30.48
C GLY A 105 20.45 32.79 -31.68
N ARG A 106 19.78 31.72 -32.15
CA ARG A 106 18.80 31.76 -33.26
C ARG A 106 17.34 31.86 -32.79
N GLY A 107 17.10 32.57 -31.69
CA GLY A 107 15.83 32.47 -30.93
C GLY A 107 15.77 31.25 -30.01
N TRP A 108 16.81 30.42 -30.03
CA TRP A 108 17.05 29.30 -29.13
C TRP A 108 18.17 29.71 -28.18
N SER A 109 17.82 30.09 -26.96
CA SER A 109 18.82 30.48 -25.96
C SER A 109 18.68 29.61 -24.72
N PRO A 110 19.75 28.91 -24.30
CA PRO A 110 20.03 28.74 -22.88
C PRO A 110 20.82 29.98 -22.43
N GLY A 111 20.15 31.13 -22.36
CA GLY A 111 20.82 32.39 -22.02
C GLY A 111 21.07 32.48 -20.51
N ARG A 112 22.34 32.36 -20.06
CA ARG A 112 22.83 32.64 -18.69
C ARG A 112 21.88 32.26 -17.53
N SER A 113 21.11 31.21 -17.71
CA SER A 113 20.23 30.63 -16.71
C SER A 113 20.90 29.36 -16.23
N GLY A 114 21.34 29.33 -14.98
CA GLY A 114 21.61 28.07 -14.32
C GLY A 114 20.41 27.14 -14.49
N THR A 115 20.69 25.85 -14.67
CA THR A 115 19.74 24.74 -14.63
C THR A 115 18.28 25.17 -14.50
N SER A 116 17.60 25.33 -15.64
CA SER A 116 16.13 25.33 -15.63
C SER A 116 15.66 23.89 -15.44
N SER A 117 15.80 23.35 -14.24
CA SER A 117 15.23 22.05 -13.83
C SER A 117 13.72 22.13 -13.59
N THR A 118 13.06 23.20 -14.04
CA THR A 118 11.60 23.26 -14.20
C THR A 118 11.19 24.10 -15.40
N GLY A 119 11.45 23.60 -16.61
CA GLY A 119 10.72 24.03 -17.81
C GLY A 119 9.40 23.28 -17.96
N ARG A 120 8.44 23.53 -17.08
CA ARG A 120 7.08 22.99 -17.17
C ARG A 120 6.37 23.50 -18.43
N CYS A 121 5.85 22.59 -19.26
CA CYS A 121 4.42 22.72 -19.58
C CYS A 121 3.66 22.60 -18.25
N ALA A 122 2.92 23.64 -17.91
CA ALA A 122 2.38 23.89 -16.58
C ALA A 122 1.39 22.81 -16.14
N CYS A 123 1.64 22.25 -14.95
CA CYS A 123 0.58 21.83 -14.04
C CYS A 123 0.96 22.35 -12.64
N GLY A 124 0.03 23.12 -12.08
CA GLY A 124 0.26 24.20 -11.11
C GLY A 124 0.50 23.79 -9.66
N ALA A 125 1.24 24.67 -8.99
CA ALA A 125 0.95 25.24 -7.68
C ALA A 125 2.00 26.34 -7.47
N PHE A 126 1.64 27.60 -7.69
CA PHE A 126 2.48 28.73 -7.32
C PHE A 126 1.76 29.55 -6.25
N THR A 127 2.23 29.40 -5.02
CA THR A 127 2.05 30.36 -3.94
C THR A 127 3.44 30.95 -3.66
N GLY A 128 3.51 32.26 -3.42
CA GLY A 128 4.79 32.92 -3.12
C GLY A 128 5.37 32.38 -1.81
N SER A 129 6.59 31.84 -1.85
CA SER A 129 7.28 31.47 -0.60
C SER A 129 8.79 31.33 -0.73
N ARG A 130 9.44 31.70 0.38
CA ARG A 130 10.85 31.46 0.73
C ARG A 130 11.05 29.94 0.92
N GLY A 131 12.22 29.39 0.56
CA GLY A 131 12.52 27.97 0.83
C GLY A 131 12.57 27.72 2.33
N SER A 132 12.08 26.57 2.81
CA SER A 132 12.03 26.24 4.24
C SER A 132 12.25 24.75 4.44
N VAL A 133 12.89 24.35 5.53
CA VAL A 133 13.01 22.93 5.93
C VAL A 133 11.63 22.44 6.36
N ALA A 134 11.15 21.27 5.92
CA ALA A 134 9.94 20.66 6.46
C ALA A 134 10.30 19.39 7.24
N GLN A 135 9.90 19.30 8.51
CA GLN A 135 10.21 18.17 9.39
C GLN A 135 8.95 17.53 9.96
N ARG A 136 8.99 16.22 10.16
CA ARG A 136 8.07 15.53 11.07
C ARG A 136 8.40 15.99 12.49
N THR A 137 7.39 16.20 13.33
CA THR A 137 7.57 16.74 14.69
C THR A 137 8.46 15.83 15.56
N LEU A 138 9.75 16.18 15.63
CA LEU A 138 10.70 15.89 16.70
C LEU A 138 11.15 17.25 17.26
N PRO A 139 11.21 17.45 18.58
CA PRO A 139 11.41 18.78 19.14
C PRO A 139 12.88 19.19 19.05
N ALA A 140 13.15 20.24 18.27
CA ALA A 140 14.42 20.94 18.30
C ALA A 140 14.43 21.98 19.43
N ALA A 141 15.49 21.93 20.23
CA ALA A 141 15.85 22.91 21.24
C ALA A 141 15.94 24.32 20.63
N THR A 142 15.30 25.29 21.28
CA THR A 142 15.58 26.72 21.07
C THR A 142 16.44 27.18 22.24
N LEU A 143 17.74 27.38 22.00
CA LEU A 143 18.59 28.19 22.88
C LEU A 143 18.40 29.66 22.49
N PRO A 144 18.10 30.56 23.43
CA PRO A 144 18.12 32.00 23.16
C PRO A 144 19.57 32.50 23.13
N GLY A 145 19.91 33.26 22.10
CA GLY A 145 21.15 34.00 22.02
C GLY A 145 21.13 35.24 22.92
N GLY A 146 22.23 35.45 23.62
CA GLY A 146 22.88 36.76 23.74
C GLY A 146 22.44 37.70 24.88
N SER A 147 23.09 37.57 26.04
CA SER A 147 23.51 38.75 26.81
C SER A 147 24.81 38.46 27.57
N ALA A 148 25.86 39.18 27.18
CA ALA A 148 27.08 39.54 27.93
C ALA A 148 27.63 38.54 28.97
N CYS A 149 28.80 37.98 28.65
CA CYS A 149 29.80 37.65 29.66
C CYS A 149 30.30 38.95 30.29
N ASP A 150 30.12 39.10 31.60
CA ASP A 150 31.05 39.84 32.44
C ASP A 150 31.68 38.87 33.44
N ALA A 151 33.00 38.82 33.39
CA ALA A 151 33.86 38.09 34.29
C ALA A 151 33.89 38.78 35.66
N THR A 152 33.76 38.03 36.75
CA THR A 152 34.53 38.20 38.01
C THR A 152 34.08 37.20 39.09
N GLY A 153 35.05 36.57 39.77
CA GLY A 153 34.97 36.38 41.23
C GLY A 153 34.69 34.98 41.80
N CYS A 154 35.77 34.25 42.10
CA CYS A 154 36.11 33.68 43.42
C CYS A 154 35.20 32.66 44.16
N CYS A 155 35.82 31.48 44.40
CA CYS A 155 36.11 30.84 45.69
C CYS A 155 35.00 30.29 46.64
N ALA A 156 35.22 29.00 46.98
CA ALA A 156 35.29 28.41 48.35
C ALA A 156 34.16 27.48 48.88
N ARG A 157 34.57 26.22 49.06
CA ARG A 157 34.52 25.31 50.25
C ARG A 157 33.20 24.95 50.96
N SER A 158 33.22 23.68 51.40
CA SER A 158 32.63 23.08 52.63
C SER A 158 31.10 22.94 52.70
N SER A 159 30.47 21.90 53.25
CA SER A 159 30.91 20.80 54.12
C SER A 159 29.78 19.76 54.28
N CYS A 160 30.18 18.50 54.51
CA CYS A 160 29.37 17.42 55.09
C CYS A 160 28.63 17.83 56.38
N THR A 161 27.44 17.26 56.61
CA THR A 161 27.10 16.70 57.93
C THR A 161 26.15 15.51 57.82
N ARG A 162 26.42 14.51 58.66
CA ARG A 162 25.80 13.19 58.80
C ARG A 162 25.07 13.18 60.15
N VAL A 163 23.88 12.57 60.26
CA VAL A 163 23.30 12.16 61.56
C VAL A 163 22.69 10.77 61.42
N SER A 164 22.90 9.96 62.45
CA SER A 164 22.76 8.50 62.55
C SER A 164 21.83 8.09 63.72
N GLY A 165 21.33 6.85 63.67
CA GLY A 165 20.74 6.07 64.79
C GLY A 165 19.20 6.05 64.77
N THR A 166 18.46 4.96 65.03
CA THR A 166 18.73 3.73 65.81
C THR A 166 17.56 2.74 65.60
N THR A 167 17.80 1.42 65.55
CA THR A 167 16.84 0.30 65.73
C THR A 167 16.94 -0.23 67.19
N PRO A 168 16.25 -1.30 67.68
CA PRO A 168 15.31 -2.29 67.09
C PRO A 168 14.08 -2.70 67.99
N ARG A 169 13.16 -3.55 67.49
CA ARG A 169 12.54 -4.65 68.27
C ARG A 169 11.81 -5.69 67.40
N SER A 170 11.94 -6.93 67.85
CA SER A 170 11.60 -8.24 67.28
C SER A 170 10.15 -8.70 67.48
N GLY A 171 9.63 -9.56 66.58
CA GLY A 171 8.40 -10.34 66.77
C GLY A 171 8.26 -11.48 65.75
N HIS A 172 7.85 -12.67 66.21
CA HIS A 172 8.06 -14.01 65.64
C HIS A 172 7.35 -14.42 64.32
N CYS A 173 7.94 -15.45 63.70
CA CYS A 173 7.42 -16.34 62.66
C CYS A 173 6.08 -17.02 63.01
N SER A 174 5.22 -17.22 62.01
CA SER A 174 4.44 -18.45 61.79
C SER A 174 3.93 -18.50 60.35
N ARG A 175 4.34 -19.52 59.60
CA ARG A 175 3.78 -19.91 58.29
C ARG A 175 2.81 -21.07 58.53
N PRO A 176 1.68 -21.13 57.82
CA PRO A 176 1.25 -22.40 57.25
C PRO A 176 1.04 -22.30 55.74
N SER A 177 1.38 -23.41 55.10
CA SER A 177 1.27 -23.75 53.69
C SER A 177 -0.17 -24.06 53.25
N GLY A 178 -0.51 -23.75 51.99
CA GLY A 178 -1.31 -24.67 51.17
C GLY A 178 -2.54 -24.12 50.43
N SER A 179 -2.32 -23.47 49.28
CA SER A 179 -3.03 -23.62 47.97
C SER A 179 -3.17 -22.27 47.24
N PRO A 180 -2.68 -22.13 45.99
CA PRO A 180 -2.80 -20.88 45.26
C PRO A 180 -4.23 -20.73 44.72
N ALA A 181 -4.90 -19.66 45.14
CA ALA A 181 -6.10 -19.17 44.45
C ALA A 181 -5.73 -18.82 42.99
N PRO A 182 -6.60 -19.09 42.00
CA PRO A 182 -6.36 -18.66 40.63
C PRO A 182 -6.21 -17.13 40.58
N PRO A 183 -5.37 -16.58 39.69
CA PRO A 183 -5.15 -15.14 39.62
C PRO A 183 -6.49 -14.43 39.38
N PRO A 184 -6.75 -13.29 40.06
CA PRO A 184 -7.95 -12.52 39.79
C PRO A 184 -7.96 -12.13 38.32
N THR A 185 -9.06 -12.46 37.65
CA THR A 185 -9.38 -11.90 36.33
C THR A 185 -9.30 -10.37 36.43
N PRO A 186 -8.63 -9.67 35.50
CA PRO A 186 -8.55 -8.22 35.56
C PRO A 186 -9.97 -7.65 35.54
N PRO A 187 -10.31 -6.73 36.47
CA PRO A 187 -11.65 -6.15 36.50
C PRO A 187 -11.89 -5.38 35.21
N ARG A 188 -13.07 -5.56 34.60
CA ARG A 188 -13.57 -4.67 33.55
C ARG A 188 -13.50 -3.22 34.08
N ASP A 189 -12.72 -2.37 33.41
CA ASP A 189 -12.27 -1.06 33.90
C ASP A 189 -13.37 0.03 33.98
N THR A 190 -14.65 -0.35 33.83
CA THR A 190 -15.80 0.57 33.82
C THR A 190 -16.07 1.20 35.19
N GLY A 191 -15.66 0.53 36.28
CA GLY A 191 -15.84 1.00 37.66
C GLY A 191 -14.89 2.13 38.08
N ARG A 192 -13.65 2.16 37.57
CA ARG A 192 -12.66 3.21 37.89
C ARG A 192 -12.98 4.52 37.18
N ILE A 193 -13.32 4.43 35.89
CA ILE A 193 -13.70 5.58 35.07
C ILE A 193 -14.95 6.26 35.64
N SER A 194 -15.97 5.49 36.03
CA SER A 194 -17.20 6.05 36.60
C SER A 194 -16.97 6.83 37.90
N HIS A 195 -16.03 6.40 38.75
CA HIS A 195 -15.66 7.12 39.98
C HIS A 195 -14.85 8.39 39.72
N VAL A 196 -13.90 8.33 38.77
CA VAL A 196 -13.12 9.49 38.34
C VAL A 196 -14.04 10.57 37.77
N VAL A 197 -14.96 10.18 36.89
CA VAL A 197 -15.90 11.13 36.30
C VAL A 197 -16.84 11.71 37.36
N LYS A 198 -17.38 10.91 38.29
CA LYS A 198 -18.19 11.43 39.41
C LYS A 198 -17.40 12.39 40.31
N LYS A 199 -16.10 12.15 40.52
CA LYS A 199 -15.22 13.05 41.28
C LYS A 199 -14.97 14.36 40.53
N LEU A 200 -14.79 14.31 39.22
CA LEU A 200 -14.68 15.47 38.35
C LEU A 200 -15.97 16.29 38.28
N GLU A 201 -17.12 15.65 38.05
CA GLU A 201 -18.44 16.30 38.02
C GLU A 201 -18.76 16.99 39.34
N ARG A 202 -18.42 16.38 40.49
CA ARG A 202 -18.54 17.01 41.81
C ARG A 202 -17.62 18.22 41.99
N ARG A 203 -16.40 18.16 41.45
CA ARG A 203 -15.44 19.28 41.52
C ARG A 203 -15.82 20.44 40.60
N VAL A 204 -16.39 20.14 39.44
CA VAL A 204 -16.90 21.14 38.49
C VAL A 204 -18.27 21.68 38.91
N GLY A 205 -19.02 20.93 39.72
CA GLY A 205 -20.35 21.31 40.21
C GLY A 205 -21.46 21.10 39.18
N ALA A 206 -21.18 20.43 38.06
CA ALA A 206 -22.13 20.17 36.99
C ALA A 206 -21.89 18.81 36.32
N PRO A 207 -22.93 18.14 35.78
CA PRO A 207 -22.76 16.92 35.02
C PRO A 207 -22.03 17.21 33.70
N LEU A 208 -20.93 16.50 33.47
CA LEU A 208 -20.10 16.62 32.27
C LEU A 208 -20.54 15.62 31.20
N PHE A 209 -21.24 14.56 31.61
CA PHE A 209 -21.74 13.52 30.73
C PHE A 209 -23.23 13.27 30.94
N ALA A 210 -24.00 13.28 29.86
CA ALA A 210 -25.35 12.74 29.82
C ALA A 210 -25.27 11.23 29.58
N ARG A 211 -25.80 10.41 30.51
CA ARG A 211 -25.62 8.95 30.47
C ARG A 211 -26.95 8.21 30.59
N THR A 212 -27.09 7.17 29.76
CA THR A 212 -28.03 6.07 29.94
C THR A 212 -27.26 4.75 29.96
N SER A 213 -27.91 3.62 30.24
CA SER A 213 -27.28 2.30 30.20
C SER A 213 -26.75 1.89 28.81
N ARG A 214 -27.09 2.64 27.75
CA ARG A 214 -26.75 2.32 26.35
C ARG A 214 -25.93 3.40 25.65
N VAL A 215 -25.87 4.63 26.18
CA VAL A 215 -25.23 5.78 25.52
C VAL A 215 -24.63 6.74 26.55
N VAL A 216 -23.39 7.17 26.31
CA VAL A 216 -22.71 8.26 27.04
C VAL A 216 -22.37 9.37 26.06
N ARG A 217 -22.79 10.61 26.34
CA ARG A 217 -22.48 11.80 25.56
C ARG A 217 -21.98 12.91 26.46
N LEU A 218 -21.12 13.79 25.94
CA LEU A 218 -20.74 15.00 26.65
C LEU A 218 -21.95 15.94 26.75
N THR A 219 -22.11 16.59 27.90
CA THR A 219 -23.01 17.75 28.01
C THR A 219 -22.36 18.95 27.32
N PRO A 220 -23.08 20.07 27.08
CA PRO A 220 -22.46 21.30 26.60
C PRO A 220 -21.32 21.80 27.50
N ILE A 221 -21.45 21.62 28.81
CA ILE A 221 -20.42 21.95 29.81
C ILE A 221 -19.23 20.99 29.68
N GLY A 222 -19.48 19.69 29.51
CA GLY A 222 -18.45 18.69 29.26
C GLY A 222 -17.69 18.93 27.97
N SER A 223 -18.37 19.38 26.92
CA SER A 223 -17.76 19.70 25.61
C SER A 223 -16.84 20.91 25.72
N ARG A 224 -17.31 21.99 26.34
CA ARG A 224 -16.50 23.19 26.58
C ARG A 224 -15.24 22.90 27.42
N LEU A 225 -15.40 22.15 28.52
CA LEU A 225 -14.27 21.76 29.36
C LEU A 225 -13.29 20.86 28.61
N ALA A 226 -13.78 19.95 27.77
CA ALA A 226 -12.92 19.10 26.95
C ALA A 226 -12.14 19.93 25.92
N ASP A 227 -12.77 20.92 25.29
CA ASP A 227 -12.12 21.79 24.32
C ASP A 227 -11.05 22.69 24.97
N ASP A 228 -11.32 23.22 26.16
CA ASP A 228 -10.37 24.03 26.92
C ASP A 228 -9.15 23.20 27.42
N LEU A 229 -9.36 21.93 27.80
CA LEU A 229 -8.31 21.07 28.33
C LEU A 229 -7.51 20.31 27.27
N ARG A 230 -8.06 20.10 26.07
CA ARG A 230 -7.40 19.38 24.97
C ARG A 230 -6.01 19.91 24.62
N PRO A 231 -5.78 21.23 24.44
CA PRO A 231 -4.44 21.74 24.14
C PRO A 231 -3.47 21.60 25.32
N LEU A 232 -3.97 21.64 26.56
CA LEU A 232 -3.15 21.49 27.77
C LEU A 232 -2.70 20.03 27.97
N ALA A 233 -3.59 19.07 27.74
CA ALA A 233 -3.25 17.64 27.78
C ALA A 233 -2.22 17.28 26.71
N ALA A 234 -2.42 17.77 25.48
CA ALA A 234 -1.43 17.63 24.40
C ALA A 234 -0.08 18.25 24.77
N GLY A 235 -0.08 19.42 25.42
CA GLY A 235 1.14 20.07 25.92
C GLY A 235 1.86 19.29 27.02
N MET A 236 1.14 18.59 27.89
CA MET A 236 1.71 17.74 28.95
C MET A 236 2.35 16.47 28.37
N GLU A 237 1.67 15.80 27.43
CA GLU A 237 2.22 14.63 26.72
C GLU A 237 3.51 15.01 25.96
N GLU A 238 3.48 16.16 25.31
CA GLU A 238 4.64 16.71 24.59
C GLU A 238 5.80 17.07 25.54
N ALA A 239 5.52 17.60 26.73
CA ALA A 239 6.55 17.88 27.74
C ALA A 239 7.20 16.60 28.28
N VAL A 240 6.41 15.54 28.50
CA VAL A 240 6.92 14.22 28.89
C VAL A 240 7.79 13.63 27.78
N ARG A 241 7.35 13.73 26.53
CA ARG A 241 8.11 13.26 25.36
C ARG A 241 9.47 13.96 25.24
N ARG A 242 9.51 15.30 25.38
CA ARG A 242 10.77 16.07 25.41
C ARG A 242 11.71 15.64 26.52
N ALA A 243 11.19 15.35 27.72
CA ALA A 243 12.00 14.89 28.84
C ALA A 243 12.60 13.49 28.58
N VAL A 244 11.86 12.61 27.90
CA VAL A 244 12.32 11.28 27.49
C VAL A 244 13.39 11.38 26.40
N GLU A 245 13.21 12.25 25.41
CA GLU A 245 14.16 12.47 24.32
C GLU A 245 15.46 13.13 24.80
N ALA A 246 15.37 14.11 25.70
CA ALA A 246 16.54 14.75 26.32
C ALA A 246 17.40 13.78 27.16
N GLY A 247 16.80 12.68 27.65
CA GLY A 247 17.50 11.69 28.47
C GLY A 247 18.25 10.60 27.69
N ARG A 248 18.11 10.52 26.35
CA ARG A 248 18.59 9.35 25.57
C ARG A 248 19.75 9.60 24.60
N GLY A 249 20.09 10.85 24.29
CA GLY A 249 21.02 11.16 23.19
C GLY A 249 20.42 10.84 21.81
N VAL A 250 20.99 11.40 20.74
CA VAL A 250 20.52 11.18 19.35
C VAL A 250 21.31 10.01 18.78
N THR A 251 20.70 8.82 18.78
CA THR A 251 21.25 7.58 18.23
C THR A 251 20.23 6.96 17.26
N GLY A 252 20.69 6.21 16.25
CA GLY A 252 19.82 5.55 15.26
C GLY A 252 19.92 6.15 13.86
N GLN A 253 18.85 6.07 13.05
CA GLN A 253 18.88 6.48 11.64
C GLN A 253 18.03 7.74 11.39
N LEU A 254 18.56 8.69 10.60
CA LEU A 254 17.88 9.91 10.14
C LEU A 254 17.76 9.90 8.61
N ARG A 255 16.53 9.87 8.07
CA ARG A 255 16.30 9.87 6.62
C ARG A 255 15.98 11.27 6.14
N VAL A 256 16.87 11.84 5.34
CA VAL A 256 16.74 13.20 4.83
C VAL A 256 16.54 13.15 3.32
N ALA A 257 15.64 13.99 2.81
CA ALA A 257 15.47 14.16 1.38
C ALA A 257 15.53 15.61 0.94
N PHE A 258 15.81 15.77 -0.35
CA PHE A 258 15.85 17.05 -1.03
C PHE A 258 15.00 16.98 -2.31
N PHE A 259 14.53 18.14 -2.74
CA PHE A 259 13.72 18.28 -3.94
C PHE A 259 14.45 19.16 -4.97
N GLY A 260 14.86 18.53 -6.08
CA GLY A 260 15.56 19.18 -7.19
C GLY A 260 17.05 19.38 -6.90
N GLU A 261 17.87 19.19 -7.93
CA GLU A 261 19.34 19.17 -7.84
C GLU A 261 19.94 20.39 -7.12
N TRP A 262 19.33 21.57 -7.24
CA TRP A 262 19.83 22.81 -6.60
C TRP A 262 19.80 22.79 -5.06
N THR A 263 19.00 21.91 -4.45
CA THR A 263 18.93 21.78 -2.97
C THR A 263 19.89 20.74 -2.41
N ALA A 264 20.51 19.91 -3.27
CA ALA A 264 21.41 18.83 -2.85
C ALA A 264 22.71 19.33 -2.18
N PRO A 265 23.43 20.35 -2.71
CA PRO A 265 24.69 20.79 -2.12
C PRO A 265 24.52 21.27 -0.67
N VAL A 266 23.49 22.08 -0.43
CA VAL A 266 23.17 22.61 0.90
C VAL A 266 22.78 21.48 1.87
N LEU A 267 22.09 20.45 1.37
CA LEU A 267 21.79 19.28 2.19
C LEU A 267 23.06 18.55 2.61
N LEU A 268 23.96 18.29 1.66
CA LEU A 268 25.17 17.50 1.91
C LEU A 268 26.10 18.20 2.93
N ASP A 269 26.22 19.53 2.85
CA ASP A 269 26.96 20.32 3.85
C ASP A 269 26.33 20.22 5.25
N ALA A 270 24.99 20.28 5.32
CA ALA A 270 24.26 20.14 6.59
C ALA A 270 24.39 18.72 7.18
N VAL A 271 24.38 17.69 6.34
CA VAL A 271 24.58 16.29 6.75
C VAL A 271 26.00 16.09 7.28
N ALA A 272 27.02 16.61 6.60
CA ALA A 272 28.40 16.50 7.05
C ALA A 272 28.60 17.09 8.46
N LEU A 273 28.06 18.31 8.70
CA LEU A 273 28.11 18.96 10.01
C LEU A 273 27.32 18.19 11.08
N PHE A 274 26.19 17.58 10.71
CA PHE A 274 25.37 16.80 11.63
C PHE A 274 26.07 15.50 12.04
N THR A 275 26.64 14.77 11.09
CA THR A 275 27.38 13.53 11.35
C THR A 275 28.62 13.76 12.22
N GLU A 276 29.32 14.89 12.07
CA GLU A 276 30.43 15.27 12.95
C GLU A 276 29.96 15.43 14.42
N ARG A 277 28.78 16.03 14.64
CA ARG A 277 28.23 16.30 15.97
C ARG A 277 27.53 15.10 16.60
N HIS A 278 27.05 14.17 15.78
CA HIS A 278 26.26 13.01 16.17
C HIS A 278 26.73 11.74 15.45
N PRO A 279 27.93 11.22 15.77
CA PRO A 279 28.52 10.07 15.06
C PRO A 279 27.73 8.76 15.25
N ASP A 280 26.96 8.65 16.34
CA ASP A 280 26.11 7.49 16.64
C ASP A 280 24.74 7.53 15.91
N CYS A 281 24.56 8.51 15.01
CA CYS A 281 23.37 8.66 14.18
C CYS A 281 23.72 8.57 12.68
N GLU A 282 23.23 7.52 12.03
CA GLU A 282 23.42 7.27 10.60
C GLU A 282 22.43 8.11 9.77
N VAL A 283 22.94 8.87 8.80
CA VAL A 283 22.10 9.75 7.97
C VAL A 283 21.95 9.19 6.56
N HIS A 284 20.72 8.93 6.13
CA HIS A 284 20.40 8.47 4.78
C HIS A 284 19.84 9.60 3.94
N VAL A 285 20.54 9.95 2.86
CA VAL A 285 20.14 11.01 1.93
C VAL A 285 19.50 10.41 0.69
N ARG A 286 18.36 10.96 0.25
CA ARG A 286 17.74 10.58 -1.03
C ARG A 286 17.07 11.75 -1.73
N GLU A 287 17.03 11.73 -3.05
CA GLU A 287 16.25 12.68 -3.82
C GLU A 287 14.76 12.28 -3.85
N VAL A 288 13.86 13.28 -3.79
CA VAL A 288 12.42 13.09 -4.00
C VAL A 288 11.92 13.91 -5.18
N GLN A 289 10.88 13.42 -5.83
CA GLN A 289 10.21 14.05 -6.96
C GLN A 289 9.02 14.89 -6.49
N LEU A 290 8.60 15.88 -7.29
CA LEU A 290 7.49 16.77 -6.91
C LEU A 290 6.21 15.99 -6.58
N GLY A 291 5.98 14.90 -7.33
CA GLY A 291 4.80 14.06 -7.17
C GLY A 291 4.82 13.14 -5.94
N ASN A 292 5.96 12.98 -5.25
CA ASN A 292 6.07 12.08 -4.09
C ASN A 292 6.62 12.74 -2.82
N SER A 293 7.18 13.95 -2.88
CA SER A 293 7.79 14.68 -1.76
C SER A 293 6.91 14.76 -0.51
N ARG A 294 5.62 15.14 -0.65
CA ARG A 294 4.66 15.19 0.47
C ARG A 294 4.37 13.82 1.03
N ALA A 295 4.12 12.86 0.13
CA ALA A 295 3.78 11.51 0.52
C ALA A 295 4.93 10.88 1.30
N SER A 296 6.18 11.14 0.89
CA SER A 296 7.40 10.68 1.55
C SER A 296 7.56 11.16 3.00
N LEU A 297 7.13 12.40 3.30
CA LEU A 297 7.06 12.90 4.68
C LEU A 297 5.92 12.26 5.47
N LEU A 298 4.73 12.18 4.88
CA LEU A 298 3.53 11.66 5.55
C LEU A 298 3.61 10.16 5.86
N ASN A 299 4.19 9.38 4.95
CA ASN A 299 4.38 7.94 5.13
C ASN A 299 5.64 7.60 5.93
N GLY A 300 6.40 8.62 6.37
CA GLY A 300 7.60 8.46 7.17
C GLY A 300 8.73 7.72 6.47
N SER A 301 8.77 7.72 5.13
CA SER A 301 9.93 7.25 4.38
C SER A 301 11.05 8.29 4.33
N VAL A 302 10.75 9.53 4.71
CA VAL A 302 11.69 10.64 4.99
C VAL A 302 11.27 11.29 6.31
N ASP A 303 12.25 11.65 7.13
CA ASP A 303 12.08 12.35 8.39
C ASP A 303 12.21 13.88 8.21
N VAL A 304 13.08 14.32 7.29
CA VAL A 304 13.36 15.73 6.99
C VAL A 304 13.40 15.96 5.48
N LEU A 305 12.69 16.98 4.97
CA LEU A 305 12.69 17.35 3.56
C LEU A 305 13.13 18.81 3.37
N ILE A 306 14.10 19.03 2.48
CA ILE A 306 14.43 20.37 1.97
C ILE A 306 13.63 20.60 0.68
N ALA A 307 12.72 21.57 0.70
CA ALA A 307 11.84 21.90 -0.42
C ALA A 307 11.51 23.40 -0.49
N SER A 308 10.94 23.82 -1.63
CA SER A 308 10.70 25.23 -1.98
C SER A 308 9.24 25.68 -1.81
N TYR A 309 8.38 24.85 -1.21
CA TYR A 309 6.96 25.13 -0.97
C TYR A 309 6.52 24.57 0.39
N PRO A 310 5.66 25.29 1.15
CA PRO A 310 5.18 24.82 2.44
C PRO A 310 4.18 23.67 2.28
N PHE A 311 4.22 22.73 3.22
CA PHE A 311 3.18 21.73 3.37
C PHE A 311 2.30 22.09 4.56
N ASP A 312 0.99 22.21 4.34
CA ASP A 312 0.04 22.35 5.44
C ASP A 312 0.18 21.17 6.41
N GLY A 313 0.33 21.48 7.70
CA GLY A 313 0.44 20.50 8.79
C GLY A 313 1.86 19.99 9.09
N MET A 314 2.90 20.59 8.49
CA MET A 314 4.30 20.23 8.77
C MET A 314 5.04 21.36 9.50
N ALA A 315 5.98 21.00 10.38
CA ALA A 315 6.86 21.99 11.01
C ALA A 315 7.82 22.55 9.95
N CYS A 316 7.79 23.88 9.76
CA CYS A 316 8.69 24.57 8.84
C CYS A 316 9.88 25.15 9.62
N GLY A 317 11.09 24.72 9.29
CA GLY A 317 12.35 25.25 9.77
C GLY A 317 12.86 26.44 8.94
N PRO A 318 14.03 26.99 9.32
CA PRO A 318 14.56 28.21 8.72
C PRO A 318 14.89 28.05 7.22
N PRO A 319 14.89 29.16 6.45
CA PRO A 319 15.35 29.15 5.08
C PRO A 319 16.85 28.84 5.01
N LEU A 320 17.22 27.85 4.18
CA LEU A 320 18.63 27.46 3.99
C LEU A 320 19.27 28.10 2.75
N LEU A 321 18.47 28.46 1.74
CA LEU A 321 18.92 29.04 0.48
C LEU A 321 17.83 29.96 -0.11
N THR A 322 18.24 31.03 -0.80
CA THR A 322 17.34 31.96 -1.52
C THR A 322 17.91 32.22 -2.90
N GLU A 323 17.07 32.13 -3.94
CA GLU A 323 17.44 32.42 -5.33
C GLU A 323 16.38 33.26 -6.05
N ASN A 324 16.79 33.96 -7.10
CA ASN A 324 15.91 34.73 -7.97
C ASN A 324 15.26 33.80 -9.00
N ARG A 325 13.92 33.84 -9.10
CA ARG A 325 13.18 33.08 -10.12
C ARG A 325 13.12 33.87 -11.42
N ALA A 326 13.31 33.18 -12.56
CA ALA A 326 13.16 33.74 -13.89
C ALA A 326 11.98 33.10 -14.65
N LEU A 327 11.36 33.87 -15.55
CA LEU A 327 10.33 33.39 -16.46
C LEU A 327 10.90 33.35 -17.88
N ALA A 328 10.97 32.17 -18.49
CA ALA A 328 11.37 32.04 -19.90
C ALA A 328 10.17 32.33 -20.81
N VAL A 329 10.33 33.28 -21.73
CA VAL A 329 9.30 33.69 -22.68
C VAL A 329 9.89 33.82 -24.08
N ALA A 330 9.12 33.48 -25.10
CA ALA A 330 9.55 33.71 -26.49
C ALA A 330 9.73 35.22 -26.72
N ALA A 331 10.81 35.61 -27.40
CA ALA A 331 11.20 37.01 -27.58
C ALA A 331 10.12 37.90 -28.22
N GLY A 332 9.21 37.31 -29.01
CA GLY A 332 8.07 38.01 -29.61
C GLY A 332 6.83 38.18 -28.72
N ARG A 333 6.83 37.66 -27.48
CA ARG A 333 5.68 37.74 -26.56
C ARG A 333 5.71 39.04 -25.76
N PRO A 334 4.54 39.64 -25.42
CA PRO A 334 4.47 40.87 -24.62
C PRO A 334 5.24 40.78 -23.29
N LEU A 335 5.17 39.62 -22.62
CA LEU A 335 5.87 39.35 -21.36
C LEU A 335 7.40 39.41 -21.45
N ALA A 336 7.99 39.35 -22.66
CA ALA A 336 9.44 39.46 -22.86
C ALA A 336 9.96 40.89 -22.64
N ARG A 337 9.07 41.88 -22.58
CA ARG A 337 9.41 43.29 -22.34
C ARG A 337 9.25 43.71 -20.88
N GLU A 338 8.70 42.83 -20.04
CA GLU A 338 8.44 43.10 -18.64
C GLU A 338 9.66 42.68 -17.80
N GLU A 339 10.12 43.56 -16.92
CA GLU A 339 11.25 43.27 -16.01
C GLU A 339 10.85 42.28 -14.91
N SER A 340 9.56 42.22 -14.56
CA SER A 340 8.98 41.24 -13.65
C SER A 340 7.52 40.98 -14.02
N VAL A 341 7.02 39.77 -13.71
CA VAL A 341 5.65 39.36 -14.03
C VAL A 341 5.00 38.81 -12.76
N SER A 342 3.81 39.31 -12.40
CA SER A 342 3.06 38.80 -11.26
C SER A 342 2.33 37.49 -11.62
N LEU A 343 1.92 36.74 -10.59
CA LEU A 343 1.20 35.47 -10.79
C LEU A 343 -0.18 35.68 -11.43
N GLU A 344 -0.81 36.82 -11.15
CA GLU A 344 -2.11 37.22 -11.69
C GLU A 344 -2.01 37.50 -13.20
N VAL A 345 -0.98 38.22 -13.63
CA VAL A 345 -0.71 38.49 -15.04
C VAL A 345 -0.43 37.18 -15.78
N LEU A 346 0.39 36.29 -15.20
CA LEU A 346 0.70 35.00 -15.82
C LEU A 346 -0.53 34.09 -15.96
N ALA A 347 -1.48 34.16 -15.03
CA ALA A 347 -2.72 33.37 -15.07
C ALA A 347 -3.63 33.72 -16.25
N GLU A 348 -3.50 34.93 -16.82
CA GLU A 348 -4.26 35.38 -17.99
C GLU A 348 -3.62 34.98 -19.33
N HIS A 349 -2.39 34.47 -19.30
CA HIS A 349 -1.68 34.01 -20.49
C HIS A 349 -1.76 32.49 -20.65
N PRO A 350 -2.00 31.97 -21.88
CA PRO A 350 -1.87 30.55 -22.15
C PRO A 350 -0.41 30.14 -22.01
N VAL A 351 -0.04 29.67 -20.82
CA VAL A 351 1.15 28.85 -20.61
C VAL A 351 0.89 27.49 -21.22
N ALA A 352 1.90 26.86 -21.83
CA ALA A 352 1.74 25.58 -22.49
C ALA A 352 1.15 24.56 -21.51
N GLY A 353 -0.14 24.25 -21.69
CA GLY A 353 -0.95 23.47 -20.76
C GLY A 353 -1.12 22.05 -21.29
N THR A 354 -0.96 21.07 -20.40
CA THR A 354 -1.41 19.70 -20.67
C THR A 354 -2.91 19.69 -20.91
N CYS A 355 -3.33 19.17 -22.05
CA CYS A 355 -4.72 18.93 -22.41
C CYS A 355 -5.35 17.87 -21.50
N TRP A 356 -5.77 18.25 -20.30
CA TRP A 356 -6.79 17.52 -19.53
C TRP A 356 -7.45 18.42 -18.48
N SER A 357 -8.76 18.61 -18.62
CA SER A 357 -9.65 19.17 -17.61
C SER A 357 -10.01 18.10 -16.58
N ALA A 358 -9.58 18.29 -15.33
CA ALA A 358 -10.07 17.51 -14.19
C ALA A 358 -11.59 17.73 -13.98
N PRO A 359 -12.36 16.73 -13.51
CA PRO A 359 -13.75 16.96 -13.11
C PRO A 359 -13.78 17.92 -11.94
N ALA A 360 -14.45 19.07 -12.12
CA ALA A 360 -14.70 20.03 -11.07
C ALA A 360 -15.38 19.34 -9.87
N THR A 361 -14.73 19.44 -8.71
CA THR A 361 -15.39 19.21 -7.42
C THR A 361 -16.56 20.20 -7.31
N SER A 362 -17.72 19.65 -6.97
CA SER A 362 -18.97 20.39 -6.77
C SER A 362 -18.80 21.48 -5.71
N GLY A 363 -19.01 22.73 -6.09
CA GLY A 363 -19.20 23.83 -5.16
C GLY A 363 -19.12 25.20 -5.82
N SER A 364 -20.27 25.85 -5.98
CA SER A 364 -20.49 27.22 -6.49
C SER A 364 -20.45 27.41 -8.01
N ARG A 365 -21.66 27.51 -8.58
CA ARG A 365 -21.92 27.91 -9.97
C ARG A 365 -22.45 29.35 -9.92
N PRO A 366 -21.84 30.34 -10.60
CA PRO A 366 -22.58 31.53 -10.97
C PRO A 366 -23.48 31.18 -12.15
N THR A 367 -24.76 31.45 -12.00
CA THR A 367 -25.80 31.23 -13.00
C THR A 367 -25.59 32.15 -14.20
N ARG A 368 -25.58 31.58 -15.41
CA ARG A 368 -25.95 32.35 -16.60
C ARG A 368 -26.80 31.52 -17.56
N ARG A 369 -27.84 32.23 -18.02
CA ARG A 369 -29.05 31.85 -18.75
C ARG A 369 -28.87 30.87 -19.91
N ARG A 370 -29.86 29.96 -20.02
CA ARG A 370 -30.23 29.24 -21.23
C ARG A 370 -30.62 30.21 -22.36
N SER A 371 -30.16 29.94 -23.57
CA SER A 371 -30.88 30.24 -24.80
C SER A 371 -31.02 28.95 -25.62
N THR A 372 -32.22 28.75 -26.12
CA THR A 372 -32.78 27.65 -26.90
C THR A 372 -32.39 27.68 -28.38
N ALA A 373 -32.17 26.50 -28.99
CA ALA A 373 -32.54 26.10 -30.37
C ALA A 373 -32.00 24.66 -30.60
N CYS A 374 -32.82 23.62 -30.76
CA CYS A 374 -33.60 23.17 -31.93
C CYS A 374 -32.79 22.40 -33.00
N GLY A 375 -33.25 21.15 -33.29
CA GLY A 375 -32.84 20.26 -34.39
C GLY A 375 -32.01 19.06 -33.89
N GLY A 376 -32.41 17.79 -33.95
CA GLY A 376 -33.31 17.08 -34.87
C GLY A 376 -32.46 16.20 -35.80
N GLY A 377 -32.33 14.90 -35.53
CA GLY A 377 -31.59 13.97 -36.41
C GLY A 377 -31.50 12.54 -35.86
N ARG A 378 -31.71 11.54 -36.72
CA ARG A 378 -32.16 10.18 -36.41
C ARG A 378 -31.00 9.15 -36.32
N ARG A 379 -31.27 8.10 -35.52
CA ARG A 379 -30.86 6.67 -35.58
C ARG A 379 -29.83 6.22 -36.64
N ALA A 380 -28.87 5.40 -36.20
CA ALA A 380 -28.48 4.16 -36.89
C ALA A 380 -27.96 3.11 -35.89
N ARG A 381 -28.43 1.87 -36.07
CA ARG A 381 -28.22 0.67 -35.26
C ARG A 381 -27.43 -0.31 -36.13
N TRP A 382 -26.35 -0.91 -35.63
CA TRP A 382 -25.59 -1.93 -36.35
C TRP A 382 -26.01 -3.36 -35.93
N PRO A 383 -26.04 -4.35 -36.85
CA PRO A 383 -26.56 -5.71 -36.58
C PRO A 383 -25.46 -6.71 -36.19
N ARG A 384 -25.87 -7.74 -35.44
CA ARG A 384 -25.12 -8.99 -35.14
C ARG A 384 -25.27 -10.00 -36.30
N PRO A 385 -24.28 -10.87 -36.56
CA PRO A 385 -24.46 -12.05 -37.40
C PRO A 385 -24.92 -13.30 -36.61
N PRO A 386 -25.59 -14.28 -37.27
CA PRO A 386 -26.28 -15.42 -36.65
C PRO A 386 -25.43 -16.71 -36.51
N PRO A 387 -25.89 -17.75 -35.77
CA PRO A 387 -25.19 -19.01 -35.57
C PRO A 387 -25.60 -20.10 -36.58
N GLY A 388 -24.73 -21.09 -36.80
CA GLY A 388 -24.96 -22.28 -37.62
C GLY A 388 -24.24 -23.54 -37.09
N PRO A 389 -24.65 -24.76 -37.48
CA PRO A 389 -24.96 -25.85 -36.52
C PRO A 389 -24.26 -27.22 -36.77
N TRP A 390 -24.56 -28.21 -35.90
CA TRP A 390 -24.33 -29.69 -35.99
C TRP A 390 -22.88 -30.19 -35.70
N SER A 391 -22.59 -31.33 -35.05
CA SER A 391 -23.33 -32.38 -34.32
C SER A 391 -22.34 -33.38 -33.68
N ARG A 392 -22.72 -33.99 -32.55
CA ARG A 392 -22.55 -35.39 -32.06
C ARG A 392 -21.80 -36.36 -33.02
N THR A 393 -20.96 -37.32 -32.62
CA THR A 393 -20.96 -38.34 -31.54
C THR A 393 -19.64 -39.14 -31.68
N TRP A 394 -19.17 -39.84 -30.65
CA TRP A 394 -18.81 -41.29 -30.65
C TRP A 394 -18.17 -41.64 -29.29
N GLY A 395 -18.71 -42.66 -28.64
CA GLY A 395 -18.11 -43.32 -27.47
C GLY A 395 -17.65 -44.73 -27.81
N GLY A 396 -16.94 -45.38 -26.88
CA GLY A 396 -16.84 -46.85 -26.83
C GLY A 396 -15.45 -47.43 -26.56
N CYS A 397 -15.24 -47.85 -25.31
CA CYS A 397 -14.63 -49.10 -24.81
C CYS A 397 -13.27 -49.66 -25.32
N TRP A 398 -12.37 -49.81 -24.32
CA TRP A 398 -11.35 -50.86 -24.01
C TRP A 398 -11.69 -52.30 -24.47
N PRO A 399 -10.78 -53.33 -24.47
CA PRO A 399 -9.65 -53.56 -23.51
C PRO A 399 -8.37 -54.31 -24.02
N SER A 400 -7.29 -54.33 -23.22
CA SER A 400 -6.54 -55.54 -22.74
C SER A 400 -5.20 -55.20 -22.03
N SER A 401 -5.04 -55.70 -20.81
CA SER A 401 -3.82 -55.73 -19.96
C SER A 401 -2.88 -56.90 -20.38
N PRO A 402 -1.67 -57.20 -19.80
CA PRO A 402 -1.36 -57.15 -18.36
C PRO A 402 0.12 -56.93 -17.89
N CYS A 403 0.25 -56.85 -16.56
CA CYS A 403 1.40 -57.16 -15.69
C CYS A 403 2.63 -56.23 -15.65
N CYS A 404 2.75 -55.44 -14.58
CA CYS A 404 3.98 -55.29 -13.78
C CYS A 404 3.61 -54.93 -12.32
N GLU A 405 4.28 -55.59 -11.38
CA GLU A 405 4.14 -55.55 -9.92
C GLU A 405 4.67 -54.25 -9.26
N PRO A 406 4.42 -54.01 -7.96
CA PRO A 406 4.35 -52.67 -7.38
C PRO A 406 5.72 -52.12 -6.99
N GLY A 407 6.20 -51.15 -7.77
CA GLY A 407 7.32 -50.28 -7.41
C GLY A 407 6.83 -48.97 -6.81
N THR A 408 7.10 -48.75 -5.53
CA THR A 408 7.22 -47.44 -4.84
C THR A 408 6.38 -46.30 -5.40
N ALA A 409 5.29 -45.96 -4.69
CA ALA A 409 4.52 -44.74 -4.88
C ALA A 409 5.47 -43.54 -5.01
N GLY A 410 5.65 -43.06 -6.24
CA GLY A 410 6.26 -41.76 -6.48
C GLY A 410 5.39 -40.72 -5.79
N ARG A 411 5.95 -40.04 -4.80
CA ARG A 411 5.36 -38.79 -4.29
C ARG A 411 5.25 -37.87 -5.49
N THR A 412 4.05 -37.68 -6.02
CA THR A 412 3.76 -36.59 -6.96
C THR A 412 4.30 -35.31 -6.32
N LEU A 413 5.28 -34.67 -6.95
CA LEU A 413 5.78 -33.37 -6.52
C LEU A 413 4.62 -32.38 -6.63
N VAL A 414 3.88 -32.19 -5.54
CA VAL A 414 2.89 -31.12 -5.44
C VAL A 414 3.68 -29.82 -5.38
N ILE A 415 3.67 -29.07 -6.48
CA ILE A 415 4.21 -27.71 -6.50
C ILE A 415 3.34 -26.88 -5.56
N MET A 416 3.93 -26.35 -4.50
CA MET A 416 3.25 -25.47 -3.54
C MET A 416 2.87 -24.16 -4.24
N ARG A 417 1.60 -23.78 -4.14
CA ARG A 417 1.08 -22.50 -4.62
C ARG A 417 1.12 -21.45 -3.51
N ILE A 418 1.42 -20.21 -3.89
CA ILE A 418 1.64 -19.13 -2.94
C ILE A 418 0.61 -18.03 -3.14
N GLY A 419 -0.04 -17.65 -2.04
CA GLY A 419 -1.01 -16.58 -1.98
C GLY A 419 -0.63 -15.40 -1.14
N ILE A 420 -1.29 -14.29 -1.43
CA ILE A 420 -1.15 -13.04 -0.68
C ILE A 420 -2.50 -12.44 -0.31
N VAL A 421 -2.63 -11.97 0.92
CA VAL A 421 -3.77 -11.18 1.38
C VAL A 421 -3.45 -9.70 1.23
N ILE A 422 -4.31 -8.97 0.55
CA ILE A 422 -4.31 -7.51 0.46
C ILE A 422 -5.56 -7.01 1.17
N LEU A 423 -5.37 -6.36 2.32
CA LEU A 423 -6.49 -5.83 3.11
C LEU A 423 -7.20 -4.68 2.36
N PRO A 424 -8.52 -4.53 2.53
CA PRO A 424 -9.26 -3.44 1.94
C PRO A 424 -9.20 -2.20 2.85
N ASP A 425 -8.03 -1.89 3.43
CA ASP A 425 -7.83 -0.82 4.42
C ASP A 425 -7.24 0.48 3.82
N GLN A 426 -7.12 0.52 2.48
CA GLN A 426 -6.57 1.64 1.72
C GLN A 426 -7.49 2.03 0.57
N ARG A 427 -7.44 3.30 0.17
CA ARG A 427 -8.19 3.79 -1.01
C ARG A 427 -7.78 3.01 -2.25
N TRP A 428 -8.74 2.77 -3.15
CA TRP A 428 -8.48 2.04 -4.40
C TRP A 428 -7.33 2.62 -5.23
N SER A 429 -7.21 3.94 -5.28
CA SER A 429 -6.12 4.64 -5.98
C SER A 429 -4.72 4.18 -5.55
N GLU A 430 -4.57 3.78 -4.29
CA GLU A 430 -3.33 3.27 -3.69
C GLU A 430 -3.24 1.75 -3.74
N SER A 431 -4.36 1.07 -3.48
CA SER A 431 -4.43 -0.40 -3.39
C SER A 431 -4.29 -1.08 -4.74
N GLN A 432 -4.80 -0.50 -5.84
CA GLN A 432 -4.76 -1.10 -7.19
C GLN A 432 -3.37 -1.57 -7.62
N ARG A 433 -2.31 -0.86 -7.19
CA ARG A 433 -0.93 -1.18 -7.53
C ARG A 433 -0.51 -2.53 -6.93
N ARG A 434 -0.98 -2.85 -5.72
CA ARG A 434 -0.66 -4.09 -5.01
C ARG A 434 -1.27 -5.30 -5.69
N TRP A 435 -2.49 -5.15 -6.21
CA TRP A 435 -3.17 -6.20 -6.98
C TRP A 435 -2.46 -6.52 -8.30
N ARG A 436 -2.05 -5.50 -9.05
CA ARG A 436 -1.22 -5.67 -10.27
C ARG A 436 0.10 -6.34 -9.94
N GLN A 437 0.78 -5.81 -8.93
CA GLN A 437 2.09 -6.28 -8.52
C GLN A 437 2.06 -7.73 -8.03
N ALA A 438 1.03 -8.14 -7.29
CA ALA A 438 0.86 -9.54 -6.90
C ALA A 438 0.77 -10.47 -8.11
N GLU A 439 0.09 -10.07 -9.19
CA GLU A 439 0.05 -10.84 -10.45
C GLU A 439 1.40 -10.82 -11.18
N GLU A 440 2.06 -9.66 -11.27
CA GLU A 440 3.35 -9.49 -11.95
C GLU A 440 4.47 -10.30 -11.27
N TRP A 441 4.50 -10.31 -9.95
CA TRP A 441 5.38 -11.14 -9.13
C TRP A 441 5.01 -12.62 -9.18
N GLY A 442 3.84 -12.93 -9.72
CA GLY A 442 3.41 -14.29 -9.93
C GLY A 442 2.92 -14.97 -8.66
N PHE A 443 2.19 -14.30 -7.77
CA PHE A 443 1.37 -15.03 -6.80
C PHE A 443 0.27 -15.83 -7.54
N ASP A 444 -0.08 -17.02 -7.04
CA ASP A 444 -1.08 -17.89 -7.68
C ASP A 444 -2.51 -17.40 -7.40
N HIS A 445 -2.71 -16.83 -6.20
CA HIS A 445 -4.00 -16.31 -5.78
C HIS A 445 -3.85 -15.14 -4.78
N ALA A 446 -4.69 -14.11 -4.92
CA ALA A 446 -4.75 -12.97 -4.04
C ALA A 446 -6.10 -12.90 -3.31
N TRP A 447 -6.06 -12.54 -2.02
CA TRP A 447 -7.21 -12.58 -1.13
C TRP A 447 -7.48 -11.23 -0.49
N THR A 448 -8.71 -10.96 -0.11
CA THR A 448 -9.06 -9.86 0.79
C THR A 448 -10.02 -10.33 1.89
N TYR A 449 -10.11 -9.58 2.98
CA TYR A 449 -10.99 -9.92 4.09
C TYR A 449 -12.41 -9.41 3.86
N ASP A 450 -13.38 -10.19 4.31
CA ASP A 450 -14.80 -9.85 4.21
C ASP A 450 -15.38 -9.48 5.58
N HIS A 451 -15.02 -8.27 6.03
CA HIS A 451 -15.48 -7.68 7.29
C HIS A 451 -16.18 -6.35 7.03
N LEU A 452 -17.09 -5.94 7.92
CA LEU A 452 -17.60 -4.56 7.98
C LEU A 452 -16.62 -3.65 8.74
N GLY A 453 -15.89 -4.23 9.69
CA GLY A 453 -14.74 -3.62 10.34
C GLY A 453 -13.98 -4.67 11.15
N TRP A 454 -12.65 -4.59 11.15
CA TRP A 454 -11.81 -5.67 11.65
C TRP A 454 -10.91 -5.25 12.80
N ARG A 455 -11.10 -5.85 13.98
CA ARG A 455 -10.28 -5.66 15.18
C ARG A 455 -10.09 -4.17 15.52
N ASP A 456 -8.86 -3.77 15.84
CA ASP A 456 -8.44 -2.38 16.10
C ASP A 456 -8.40 -1.51 14.84
N LEU A 457 -8.63 -2.08 13.64
CA LEU A 457 -8.76 -1.33 12.39
C LEU A 457 -10.21 -0.88 12.12
N VAL A 458 -11.17 -1.20 13.01
CA VAL A 458 -12.60 -0.89 12.86
C VAL A 458 -12.89 0.61 12.68
N ASP A 459 -12.07 1.49 13.28
CA ASP A 459 -12.23 2.94 13.19
C ASP A 459 -11.49 3.54 11.98
N GLY A 460 -10.77 2.72 11.20
CA GLY A 460 -10.02 3.12 10.02
C GLY A 460 -10.81 2.95 8.71
N PRO A 461 -10.23 3.34 7.55
CA PRO A 461 -10.81 3.01 6.26
C PRO A 461 -10.95 1.50 6.11
N TRP A 462 -12.13 1.05 5.71
CA TRP A 462 -12.40 -0.36 5.42
C TRP A 462 -13.42 -0.45 4.27
N PHE A 463 -13.00 -1.01 3.14
CA PHE A 463 -13.80 -1.10 1.93
C PHE A 463 -14.47 -2.47 1.79
N ASP A 464 -15.61 -2.52 1.12
CA ASP A 464 -16.33 -3.77 0.84
C ASP A 464 -15.48 -4.74 0.01
N SER A 465 -15.50 -6.01 0.38
CA SER A 465 -14.67 -7.05 -0.22
C SER A 465 -15.06 -7.36 -1.67
N VAL A 466 -16.36 -7.43 -1.98
CA VAL A 466 -16.86 -7.73 -3.32
C VAL A 466 -16.52 -6.59 -4.28
N ALA A 467 -16.77 -5.35 -3.87
CA ALA A 467 -16.40 -4.18 -4.66
C ALA A 467 -14.88 -4.10 -4.90
N THR A 468 -14.08 -4.38 -3.86
CA THR A 468 -12.62 -4.40 -3.97
C THR A 468 -12.13 -5.48 -4.94
N LEU A 469 -12.65 -6.71 -4.82
CA LEU A 469 -12.28 -7.82 -5.70
C LEU A 469 -12.79 -7.60 -7.14
N THR A 470 -13.94 -6.96 -7.32
CA THR A 470 -14.45 -6.57 -8.64
C THR A 470 -13.49 -5.58 -9.30
N ALA A 471 -13.01 -4.58 -8.55
CA ALA A 471 -12.01 -3.65 -9.06
C ALA A 471 -10.67 -4.34 -9.35
N ALA A 472 -10.22 -5.24 -8.46
CA ALA A 472 -9.02 -6.06 -8.66
C ALA A 472 -9.11 -6.93 -9.91
N ALA A 473 -10.28 -7.51 -10.20
CA ALA A 473 -10.55 -8.28 -11.41
C ALA A 473 -10.34 -7.45 -12.68
N THR A 474 -10.65 -6.15 -12.67
CA THR A 474 -10.46 -5.28 -13.86
C THR A 474 -9.02 -4.84 -14.11
N VAL A 475 -8.14 -4.97 -13.12
CA VAL A 475 -6.73 -4.57 -13.23
C VAL A 475 -5.76 -5.76 -13.25
N THR A 476 -6.29 -6.99 -13.22
CA THR A 476 -5.53 -8.25 -13.28
C THR A 476 -6.14 -9.17 -14.33
N SER A 477 -5.37 -10.12 -14.83
CA SER A 477 -5.76 -10.95 -15.99
C SER A 477 -5.69 -12.45 -15.75
N ARG A 478 -4.92 -12.91 -14.77
CA ARG A 478 -4.57 -14.34 -14.55
C ARG A 478 -4.69 -14.76 -13.09
N ILE A 479 -4.26 -13.93 -12.14
CA ILE A 479 -4.24 -14.29 -10.72
C ILE A 479 -5.65 -14.62 -10.23
N ARG A 480 -5.79 -15.68 -9.43
CA ARG A 480 -7.08 -16.00 -8.82
C ARG A 480 -7.38 -15.01 -7.70
N LEU A 481 -8.64 -14.65 -7.52
CA LEU A 481 -9.07 -13.61 -6.57
C LEU A 481 -10.02 -14.23 -5.56
N GLY A 482 -9.90 -13.92 -4.27
CA GLY A 482 -10.77 -14.57 -3.29
C GLY A 482 -11.06 -13.79 -2.00
N THR A 483 -12.10 -14.23 -1.30
CA THR A 483 -12.43 -13.76 0.04
C THR A 483 -11.80 -14.68 1.09
N LEU A 484 -11.19 -14.12 2.14
CA LEU A 484 -10.57 -14.89 3.22
C LEU A 484 -11.07 -14.44 4.62
N VAL A 485 -12.29 -14.77 5.05
CA VAL A 485 -13.36 -15.47 4.31
C VAL A 485 -14.69 -14.74 4.48
N ALA A 486 -15.57 -14.87 3.49
CA ALA A 486 -16.93 -14.38 3.58
C ALA A 486 -17.75 -15.18 4.60
N SER A 487 -18.71 -14.52 5.25
CA SER A 487 -19.41 -15.11 6.39
C SER A 487 -20.90 -14.75 6.44
N PRO A 488 -21.72 -15.56 7.12
CA PRO A 488 -23.13 -15.25 7.32
C PRO A 488 -23.34 -14.06 8.26
N ASN A 489 -22.31 -13.50 8.92
CA ASN A 489 -22.48 -12.43 9.91
C ASN A 489 -23.35 -11.28 9.39
N PHE A 490 -23.06 -10.82 8.17
CA PHE A 490 -23.78 -9.72 7.52
C PHE A 490 -24.26 -10.05 6.10
N ARG A 491 -24.04 -11.29 5.62
CA ARG A 491 -24.45 -11.71 4.28
C ARG A 491 -25.67 -12.63 4.33
N HIS A 492 -26.62 -12.38 3.44
CA HIS A 492 -27.71 -13.29 3.14
C HIS A 492 -27.36 -14.11 1.87
N PRO A 493 -27.55 -15.44 1.84
CA PRO A 493 -27.17 -16.29 0.70
C PRO A 493 -27.73 -15.80 -0.64
N ALA A 494 -29.02 -15.48 -0.71
CA ALA A 494 -29.67 -15.05 -1.96
C ALA A 494 -29.12 -13.74 -2.54
N ALA A 495 -28.89 -12.72 -1.69
CA ALA A 495 -28.32 -11.45 -2.14
C ALA A 495 -26.83 -11.61 -2.49
N PHE A 496 -26.11 -12.40 -1.69
CA PHE A 496 -24.69 -12.65 -1.92
C PHE A 496 -24.42 -13.48 -3.17
N ALA A 497 -25.29 -14.43 -3.52
CA ALA A 497 -25.18 -15.19 -4.77
C ALA A 497 -25.09 -14.27 -6.00
N ARG A 498 -25.84 -13.15 -6.02
CA ARG A 498 -25.78 -12.17 -7.12
C ARG A 498 -24.44 -11.45 -7.20
N GLN A 499 -23.86 -11.12 -6.06
CA GLN A 499 -22.52 -10.54 -5.98
C GLN A 499 -21.45 -11.53 -6.44
N VAL A 500 -21.56 -12.79 -6.02
CA VAL A 500 -20.67 -13.88 -6.43
C VAL A 500 -20.74 -14.10 -7.94
N THR A 501 -21.93 -14.25 -8.52
CA THR A 501 -22.11 -14.45 -9.97
C THR A 501 -21.55 -13.28 -10.78
N ALA A 502 -21.79 -12.04 -10.35
CA ALA A 502 -21.26 -10.87 -11.03
C ALA A 502 -19.72 -10.79 -10.95
N LEU A 503 -19.14 -11.08 -9.79
CA LEU A 503 -17.69 -11.09 -9.62
C LEU A 503 -17.03 -12.21 -10.43
N ASP A 504 -17.65 -13.40 -10.48
CA ASP A 504 -17.18 -14.51 -11.30
C ASP A 504 -17.12 -14.13 -12.78
N ASP A 505 -18.18 -13.50 -13.30
CA ASP A 505 -18.27 -12.99 -14.67
C ASP A 505 -17.21 -11.92 -14.96
N VAL A 506 -17.12 -10.88 -14.13
CA VAL A 506 -16.13 -9.79 -14.29
C VAL A 506 -14.70 -10.32 -14.21
N SER A 507 -14.46 -11.33 -13.36
CA SER A 507 -13.15 -11.94 -13.23
C SER A 507 -12.80 -12.90 -14.36
N GLY A 508 -13.75 -13.30 -15.20
CA GLY A 508 -13.56 -14.32 -16.23
C GLY A 508 -13.33 -15.72 -15.63
N GLY A 509 -14.01 -16.04 -14.52
CA GLY A 509 -13.89 -17.34 -13.87
C GLY A 509 -12.63 -17.53 -13.03
N ARG A 510 -12.13 -16.44 -12.41
CA ARG A 510 -10.94 -16.46 -11.54
C ARG A 510 -11.29 -16.39 -10.05
N PHE A 511 -12.56 -16.31 -9.70
CA PHE A 511 -12.98 -16.10 -8.32
C PHE A 511 -12.89 -17.39 -7.48
N LEU A 512 -12.34 -17.26 -6.28
CA LEU A 512 -12.27 -18.28 -5.23
C LEU A 512 -13.11 -17.81 -4.05
N LEU A 513 -14.23 -18.48 -3.80
CA LEU A 513 -15.13 -18.06 -2.73
C LEU A 513 -14.74 -18.74 -1.42
N GLY A 514 -13.89 -18.06 -0.64
CA GLY A 514 -13.59 -18.52 0.71
C GLY A 514 -14.74 -18.19 1.65
N LEU A 515 -15.22 -19.21 2.39
CA LEU A 515 -16.38 -19.09 3.29
C LEU A 515 -16.04 -19.58 4.71
N GLY A 516 -16.60 -18.94 5.73
CA GLY A 516 -16.44 -19.38 7.12
C GLY A 516 -17.57 -18.95 8.03
N ALA A 517 -17.55 -19.47 9.25
CA ALA A 517 -18.62 -19.24 10.23
C ALA A 517 -18.71 -17.79 10.76
N GLY A 518 -17.71 -16.95 10.46
CA GLY A 518 -17.62 -15.59 10.95
C GLY A 518 -17.02 -15.49 12.36
N GLY A 519 -16.28 -14.41 12.58
CA GLY A 519 -15.74 -14.06 13.88
C GLY A 519 -16.79 -13.48 14.82
N ILE A 520 -16.45 -13.40 16.11
CA ILE A 520 -17.17 -12.59 17.08
C ILE A 520 -16.70 -11.13 17.02
N GLY A 521 -17.49 -10.20 17.56
CA GLY A 521 -17.11 -8.80 17.68
C GLY A 521 -17.97 -7.90 16.80
N PHE A 522 -17.33 -6.91 16.16
CA PHE A 522 -18.03 -5.84 15.46
C PHE A 522 -19.00 -6.36 14.40
N ASP A 523 -18.54 -7.19 13.45
CA ASP A 523 -19.38 -7.75 12.39
C ASP A 523 -20.61 -8.51 12.88
N SER A 524 -20.49 -9.20 14.01
CA SER A 524 -21.61 -9.99 14.57
C SER A 524 -22.67 -9.13 15.26
N ALA A 525 -22.32 -7.91 15.67
CA ALA A 525 -23.17 -7.07 16.51
C ALA A 525 -23.65 -5.78 15.80
N VAL A 526 -22.92 -5.28 14.80
CA VAL A 526 -23.18 -3.97 14.17
C VAL A 526 -24.55 -3.88 13.50
N LEU A 527 -25.08 -5.01 13.01
CA LEU A 527 -26.43 -5.09 12.43
C LEU A 527 -27.55 -5.24 13.48
N GLY A 528 -27.24 -5.05 14.76
CA GLY A 528 -28.20 -5.14 15.86
C GLY A 528 -28.52 -6.55 16.34
N GLY A 529 -27.79 -7.56 15.85
CA GLY A 529 -27.93 -8.95 16.27
C GLY A 529 -27.24 -9.25 17.61
N GLU A 530 -27.72 -10.29 18.30
CA GLU A 530 -27.04 -10.83 19.48
C GLU A 530 -25.85 -11.71 19.08
N THR A 531 -24.82 -11.73 19.93
CA THR A 531 -23.68 -12.63 19.74
C THR A 531 -24.13 -14.08 19.86
N LEU A 532 -24.12 -14.80 18.74
CA LEU A 532 -24.54 -16.20 18.70
C LEU A 532 -23.55 -17.13 19.44
N PRO A 533 -24.05 -18.12 20.20
CA PRO A 533 -23.23 -19.21 20.76
C PRO A 533 -22.45 -19.96 19.67
N PRO A 534 -21.28 -20.55 19.98
CA PRO A 534 -20.45 -21.24 18.98
C PRO A 534 -21.20 -22.30 18.15
N ARG A 535 -22.09 -23.07 18.78
CA ARG A 535 -22.91 -24.06 18.09
C ARG A 535 -23.81 -23.42 17.03
N HIS A 536 -24.57 -22.39 17.40
CA HIS A 536 -25.48 -21.69 16.50
C HIS A 536 -24.74 -20.98 15.36
N ARG A 537 -23.51 -20.50 15.58
CA ARG A 537 -22.69 -19.95 14.49
C ARG A 537 -22.36 -21.02 13.44
N VAL A 538 -22.02 -22.23 13.88
CA VAL A 538 -21.76 -23.36 12.96
C VAL A 538 -23.05 -23.84 12.29
N ASP A 539 -24.18 -23.87 13.00
CA ASP A 539 -25.49 -24.22 12.44
C ASP A 539 -25.89 -23.23 11.33
N ARG A 540 -25.80 -21.93 11.63
CA ARG A 540 -26.04 -20.85 10.67
C ARG A 540 -25.09 -20.90 9.48
N PHE A 541 -23.82 -21.21 9.70
CA PHE A 541 -22.83 -21.36 8.62
C PHE A 541 -23.12 -22.56 7.71
N ALA A 542 -23.55 -23.69 8.29
CA ALA A 542 -23.95 -24.87 7.53
C ALA A 542 -25.11 -24.54 6.59
N GLU A 543 -26.17 -23.93 7.13
CA GLU A 543 -27.35 -23.53 6.33
C GLU A 543 -26.99 -22.49 5.27
N PHE A 544 -26.16 -21.49 5.63
CA PHE A 544 -25.66 -20.49 4.68
C PHE A 544 -24.95 -21.15 3.49
N THR A 545 -24.07 -22.11 3.76
CA THR A 545 -23.26 -22.78 2.73
C THR A 545 -24.12 -23.66 1.84
N GLU A 546 -25.05 -24.42 2.40
CA GLU A 546 -25.95 -25.30 1.65
C GLU A 546 -26.91 -24.51 0.76
N LEU A 547 -27.52 -23.45 1.30
CA LEU A 547 -28.40 -22.59 0.51
C LEU A 547 -27.63 -21.84 -0.59
N LEU A 548 -26.42 -21.35 -0.30
CA LEU A 548 -25.61 -20.66 -1.30
C LEU A 548 -25.14 -21.61 -2.42
N ASP A 549 -24.73 -22.83 -2.08
CA ASP A 549 -24.39 -23.87 -3.06
C ASP A 549 -25.57 -24.16 -3.99
N LEU A 550 -26.77 -24.32 -3.42
CA LEU A 550 -27.98 -24.62 -4.17
C LEU A 550 -28.36 -23.48 -5.12
N ILE A 551 -28.39 -22.24 -4.63
CA ILE A 551 -28.71 -21.06 -5.46
C ILE A 551 -27.68 -20.91 -6.59
N LEU A 552 -26.39 -21.11 -6.34
CA LEU A 552 -25.38 -20.94 -7.40
C LEU A 552 -25.43 -22.02 -8.48
N ARG A 553 -26.09 -23.16 -8.22
CA ARG A 553 -26.18 -24.30 -9.15
C ARG A 553 -27.54 -24.42 -9.84
N GLU A 554 -28.61 -23.98 -9.18
CA GLU A 554 -30.00 -24.18 -9.62
C GLU A 554 -30.74 -22.84 -9.72
N ASP A 555 -31.63 -22.72 -10.71
CA ASP A 555 -32.50 -21.54 -10.86
C ASP A 555 -33.87 -21.79 -10.20
N GLY A 556 -34.42 -20.79 -9.51
CA GLY A 556 -35.73 -20.88 -8.88
C GLY A 556 -35.74 -21.56 -7.51
N THR A 557 -34.62 -21.52 -6.79
CA THR A 557 -34.48 -22.16 -5.47
C THR A 557 -35.44 -21.56 -4.45
N THR A 558 -36.26 -22.42 -3.83
CA THR A 558 -37.07 -22.06 -2.65
C THR A 558 -36.56 -22.82 -1.43
N TRP A 559 -36.28 -22.09 -0.35
CA TRP A 559 -35.71 -22.59 0.89
C TRP A 559 -36.38 -21.94 2.10
N ARG A 560 -36.65 -22.76 3.13
CA ARG A 560 -37.17 -22.33 4.43
C ARG A 560 -36.43 -23.09 5.52
N GLY A 561 -35.34 -22.53 6.02
CA GLY A 561 -34.60 -23.09 7.13
C GLY A 561 -34.73 -22.25 8.40
N ASP A 562 -33.91 -22.58 9.39
CA ASP A 562 -33.94 -21.95 10.72
C ASP A 562 -33.32 -20.56 10.68
N TRP A 563 -32.34 -20.34 9.80
CA TRP A 563 -31.57 -19.11 9.73
C TRP A 563 -31.84 -18.26 8.48
N PHE A 564 -32.19 -18.90 7.36
CA PHE A 564 -32.38 -18.22 6.09
C PHE A 564 -33.65 -18.68 5.38
N ALA A 565 -34.18 -17.79 4.55
CA ALA A 565 -35.27 -18.10 3.65
C ALA A 565 -35.00 -17.51 2.27
N ALA A 566 -35.36 -18.25 1.24
CA ALA A 566 -35.35 -17.80 -0.14
C ALA A 566 -36.63 -18.29 -0.80
N VAL A 567 -37.31 -17.42 -1.54
CA VAL A 567 -38.51 -17.80 -2.30
C VAL A 567 -38.24 -17.49 -3.74
N ASP A 568 -38.26 -18.53 -4.57
CA ASP A 568 -38.00 -18.42 -6.01
C ASP A 568 -36.71 -17.66 -6.35
N ALA A 569 -35.61 -17.96 -5.62
CA ALA A 569 -34.32 -17.34 -5.85
C ALA A 569 -33.80 -17.74 -7.23
N ARG A 570 -33.83 -16.77 -8.14
CA ARG A 570 -33.30 -16.90 -9.50
C ARG A 570 -31.78 -16.78 -9.51
N SER A 571 -31.15 -17.42 -10.48
CA SER A 571 -29.70 -17.58 -10.57
C SER A 571 -29.14 -17.25 -11.95
N ASN A 572 -30.00 -17.03 -12.97
CA ASN A 572 -29.61 -16.53 -14.30
C ASN A 572 -28.76 -15.23 -14.19
N PRO A 573 -27.59 -15.13 -14.88
CA PRO A 573 -27.06 -16.02 -15.93
C PRO A 573 -26.32 -17.27 -15.45
N GLY A 574 -26.14 -17.45 -14.15
CA GLY A 574 -25.29 -18.49 -13.58
C GLY A 574 -23.82 -18.07 -13.53
N CYS A 575 -22.99 -18.86 -12.85
CA CYS A 575 -21.56 -18.64 -12.80
C CYS A 575 -20.90 -18.97 -14.15
N VAL A 576 -19.80 -18.30 -14.48
CA VAL A 576 -18.90 -18.70 -15.57
C VAL A 576 -18.27 -20.05 -15.23
N GLN A 577 -17.86 -20.22 -13.97
CA GLN A 577 -17.30 -21.47 -13.48
C GLN A 577 -18.38 -22.53 -13.23
N THR A 578 -18.15 -23.75 -13.71
CA THR A 578 -19.06 -24.89 -13.54
C THR A 578 -18.51 -25.92 -12.55
N PRO A 579 -19.34 -26.54 -11.69
CA PRO A 579 -20.79 -26.32 -11.57
C PRO A 579 -21.17 -24.99 -10.87
N ARG A 580 -20.20 -24.33 -10.23
CA ARG A 580 -20.27 -22.98 -9.64
C ARG A 580 -18.85 -22.51 -9.32
N VAL A 581 -18.70 -21.29 -8.78
CA VAL A 581 -17.41 -20.83 -8.20
C VAL A 581 -16.89 -21.81 -7.14
N PRO A 582 -15.57 -22.01 -6.98
CA PRO A 582 -15.00 -22.99 -6.06
C PRO A 582 -15.11 -22.45 -4.63
N PHE A 583 -15.54 -23.32 -3.71
CA PHE A 583 -15.65 -22.96 -2.31
C PHE A 583 -14.37 -23.36 -1.58
N VAL A 584 -13.77 -22.42 -0.86
CA VAL A 584 -12.64 -22.67 0.04
C VAL A 584 -13.12 -22.50 1.48
N LEU A 585 -13.46 -23.60 2.15
CA LEU A 585 -14.13 -23.53 3.45
C LEU A 585 -13.13 -23.45 4.60
N ALA A 586 -13.28 -22.42 5.44
CA ALA A 586 -12.53 -22.25 6.67
C ALA A 586 -13.06 -23.19 7.75
N ALA A 587 -12.21 -24.09 8.25
CA ALA A 587 -12.64 -25.09 9.23
C ALA A 587 -11.51 -25.62 10.13
N ASN A 588 -11.71 -25.56 11.45
CA ASN A 588 -10.85 -26.25 12.43
C ASN A 588 -11.60 -27.30 13.25
N GLY A 589 -12.92 -27.15 13.37
CA GLY A 589 -13.79 -28.06 14.12
C GLY A 589 -14.35 -29.19 13.24
N PRO A 590 -14.67 -30.36 13.83
CA PRO A 590 -15.11 -31.54 13.08
C PRO A 590 -16.38 -31.30 12.26
N ARG A 591 -17.32 -30.49 12.77
CA ARG A 591 -18.55 -30.13 12.03
C ARG A 591 -18.27 -29.31 10.77
N SER A 592 -17.43 -28.28 10.88
CA SER A 592 -17.05 -27.44 9.74
C SER A 592 -16.14 -28.18 8.76
N MET A 593 -15.29 -29.10 9.23
CA MET A 593 -14.48 -29.95 8.34
C MET A 593 -15.35 -30.89 7.51
N ARG A 594 -16.45 -31.43 8.06
CA ARG A 594 -17.43 -32.19 7.26
C ARG A 594 -18.11 -31.34 6.19
N LEU A 595 -18.37 -30.06 6.45
CA LEU A 595 -18.85 -29.14 5.41
C LEU A 595 -17.80 -28.95 4.32
N ALA A 596 -16.53 -28.78 4.68
CA ALA A 596 -15.43 -28.64 3.73
C ALA A 596 -15.27 -29.90 2.87
N ALA A 597 -15.35 -31.09 3.47
CA ALA A 597 -15.33 -32.36 2.74
C ALA A 597 -16.53 -32.52 1.78
N ARG A 598 -17.73 -32.06 2.17
CA ARG A 598 -18.96 -32.17 1.35
C ARG A 598 -19.04 -31.14 0.22
N PHE A 599 -18.72 -29.87 0.49
CA PHE A 599 -18.98 -28.76 -0.43
C PHE A 599 -17.71 -28.06 -0.96
N GLY A 600 -16.58 -28.18 -0.28
CA GLY A 600 -15.36 -27.45 -0.63
C GLY A 600 -14.64 -28.02 -1.84
N GLN A 601 -14.09 -27.15 -2.69
CA GLN A 601 -12.98 -27.49 -3.57
C GLN A 601 -11.65 -27.24 -2.87
N GLY A 602 -11.65 -26.36 -1.87
CA GLY A 602 -10.55 -26.17 -0.94
C GLY A 602 -10.99 -26.14 0.51
N TRP A 603 -10.02 -26.37 1.39
CA TRP A 603 -10.11 -26.18 2.83
C TRP A 603 -9.03 -25.19 3.27
N VAL A 604 -9.40 -24.21 4.10
CA VAL A 604 -8.44 -23.27 4.69
C VAL A 604 -8.41 -23.36 6.20
N THR A 605 -7.21 -23.26 6.76
CA THR A 605 -6.99 -23.18 8.21
C THR A 605 -5.99 -22.09 8.58
N THR A 606 -6.16 -21.56 9.78
CA THR A 606 -5.26 -20.62 10.46
C THR A 606 -4.43 -21.32 11.56
N GLY A 607 -4.46 -22.65 11.63
CA GLY A 607 -4.03 -23.39 12.82
C GLY A 607 -4.98 -23.21 14.00
N ALA A 608 -4.65 -23.80 15.16
CA ALA A 608 -5.45 -23.73 16.37
C ALA A 608 -4.62 -23.37 17.60
N GLY A 609 -4.32 -22.07 17.77
CA GLY A 609 -3.54 -21.58 18.91
C GLY A 609 -2.12 -22.15 18.96
N GLY A 610 -1.46 -22.04 20.11
CA GLY A 610 -0.05 -22.38 20.31
C GLY A 610 0.66 -21.22 20.99
N ASP A 611 1.34 -21.50 22.10
CA ASP A 611 2.07 -20.48 22.87
C ASP A 611 3.34 -20.02 22.13
N ASP A 612 3.88 -20.90 21.27
CA ASP A 612 5.04 -20.67 20.42
C ASP A 612 4.84 -21.26 19.02
N LEU A 613 5.86 -21.09 18.17
CA LEU A 613 5.81 -21.50 16.76
C LEU A 613 5.68 -23.03 16.60
N GLU A 614 6.37 -23.80 17.41
CA GLU A 614 6.33 -25.27 17.36
C GLU A 614 4.98 -25.81 17.81
N GLY A 615 4.43 -25.26 18.89
CA GLY A 615 3.08 -25.56 19.36
C GLY A 615 2.03 -25.25 18.29
N TRP A 616 2.14 -24.10 17.62
CA TRP A 616 1.25 -23.75 16.52
C TRP A 616 1.31 -24.77 15.38
N TRP A 617 2.50 -25.15 14.93
CA TRP A 617 2.66 -26.16 13.89
C TRP A 617 2.18 -27.56 14.30
N GLY A 618 2.33 -27.94 15.58
CA GLY A 618 1.74 -29.18 16.11
C GLY A 618 0.21 -29.18 15.97
N THR A 619 -0.43 -28.02 16.15
CA THR A 619 -1.87 -27.89 15.92
C THR A 619 -2.24 -27.97 14.44
N VAL A 620 -1.42 -27.40 13.55
CA VAL A 620 -1.60 -27.49 12.09
C VAL A 620 -1.51 -28.94 11.63
N ALA A 621 -0.52 -29.71 12.11
CA ALA A 621 -0.40 -31.14 11.82
C ALA A 621 -1.64 -31.93 12.28
N THR A 622 -2.10 -31.69 13.51
CA THR A 622 -3.32 -32.32 14.06
C THR A 622 -4.56 -32.02 13.21
N LEU A 623 -4.67 -30.80 12.68
CA LEU A 623 -5.78 -30.41 11.81
C LEU A 623 -5.69 -31.06 10.43
N SER A 624 -4.48 -31.19 9.86
CA SER A 624 -4.27 -31.90 8.59
C SER A 624 -4.70 -33.37 8.72
N ASP A 625 -4.22 -34.09 9.75
CA ASP A 625 -4.60 -35.49 10.02
C ASP A 625 -6.10 -35.67 10.26
N ARG A 626 -6.74 -34.69 10.88
CA ARG A 626 -8.19 -34.70 11.08
C ARG A 626 -8.94 -34.52 9.76
N MET A 627 -8.44 -33.67 8.87
CA MET A 627 -9.02 -33.50 7.55
C MET A 627 -8.89 -34.79 6.73
N ASP A 628 -7.74 -35.47 6.79
CA ASP A 628 -7.55 -36.78 6.14
C ASP A 628 -8.59 -37.80 6.59
N ARG A 629 -8.79 -37.94 7.91
CA ARG A 629 -9.85 -38.80 8.45
C ARG A 629 -11.24 -38.39 8.00
N THR A 630 -11.52 -37.09 7.98
CA THR A 630 -12.83 -36.56 7.56
C THR A 630 -13.12 -36.84 6.09
N LEU A 631 -12.09 -36.77 5.23
CA LEU A 631 -12.19 -37.09 3.81
C LEU A 631 -12.37 -38.60 3.57
N ALA A 632 -11.62 -39.43 4.31
CA ALA A 632 -11.77 -40.88 4.28
C ALA A 632 -13.17 -41.32 4.73
N GLU A 633 -13.70 -40.75 5.82
CA GLU A 633 -15.07 -40.98 6.29
C GLU A 633 -16.14 -40.56 5.26
N ALA A 634 -15.85 -39.52 4.47
CA ALA A 634 -16.71 -39.05 3.40
C ALA A 634 -16.53 -39.83 2.07
N GLY A 635 -15.58 -40.77 2.00
CA GLY A 635 -15.24 -41.49 0.77
C GLY A 635 -14.66 -40.59 -0.33
N ARG A 636 -14.05 -39.47 0.05
CA ARG A 636 -13.49 -38.48 -0.88
C ARG A 636 -11.97 -38.61 -0.92
N ASP A 637 -11.42 -38.65 -2.14
CA ASP A 637 -9.96 -38.65 -2.36
C ASP A 637 -9.34 -37.36 -1.82
N PRO A 638 -8.34 -37.45 -0.90
CA PRO A 638 -7.60 -36.28 -0.41
C PRO A 638 -6.95 -35.43 -1.49
N ALA A 639 -6.55 -36.02 -2.63
CA ALA A 639 -5.95 -35.30 -3.75
C ALA A 639 -6.95 -34.36 -4.46
N MET A 640 -8.25 -34.54 -4.25
CA MET A 640 -9.32 -33.73 -4.85
C MET A 640 -9.72 -32.52 -3.99
N LEU A 641 -8.97 -32.21 -2.94
CA LEU A 641 -9.20 -31.06 -2.07
C LEU A 641 -7.92 -30.25 -1.91
N ASP A 642 -7.93 -29.01 -2.41
CA ASP A 642 -6.84 -28.07 -2.16
C ASP A 642 -6.80 -27.69 -0.67
N ARG A 643 -5.60 -27.65 -0.09
CA ARG A 643 -5.36 -27.33 1.32
C ARG A 643 -4.59 -26.01 1.43
N TYR A 644 -5.25 -25.01 2.00
CA TYR A 644 -4.74 -23.66 2.19
C TYR A 644 -4.35 -23.45 3.66
N LEU A 645 -3.13 -22.95 3.89
CA LEU A 645 -2.66 -22.54 5.22
C LEU A 645 -2.40 -21.04 5.27
N SER A 646 -3.06 -20.32 6.17
CA SER A 646 -2.72 -18.93 6.47
C SER A 646 -1.54 -18.89 7.45
N LEU A 647 -0.35 -18.57 6.93
CA LEU A 647 0.90 -18.59 7.71
C LEU A 647 0.94 -17.52 8.80
N ASP A 648 0.38 -16.34 8.54
CA ASP A 648 0.43 -15.21 9.50
C ASP A 648 -0.62 -15.29 10.61
N SER A 649 -1.19 -16.48 10.80
CA SER A 649 -1.87 -16.83 12.04
C SER A 649 -0.93 -17.48 13.06
N ALA A 650 0.31 -17.77 12.67
CA ALA A 650 1.36 -18.19 13.59
C ALA A 650 1.80 -17.01 14.50
N PRO A 651 2.45 -17.31 15.65
CA PRO A 651 3.00 -16.27 16.53
C PRO A 651 4.10 -15.41 15.89
N VAL A 652 4.69 -15.85 14.77
CA VAL A 652 5.74 -15.15 14.03
C VAL A 652 5.24 -14.82 12.63
N PHE A 653 5.37 -13.55 12.22
CA PHE A 653 5.00 -13.10 10.89
C PHE A 653 5.84 -13.82 9.83
N SER A 654 5.21 -14.38 8.80
CA SER A 654 5.87 -15.22 7.80
C SER A 654 6.88 -14.46 6.95
N LEU A 655 6.71 -13.14 6.80
CA LEU A 655 7.64 -12.24 6.11
C LEU A 655 8.58 -11.51 7.08
N SER A 656 8.96 -12.16 8.19
CA SER A 656 10.05 -11.68 9.06
C SER A 656 11.42 -11.79 8.37
N SER A 657 11.61 -12.80 7.51
CA SER A 657 12.69 -12.87 6.53
C SER A 657 12.29 -13.81 5.38
N ALA A 658 12.97 -13.70 4.24
CA ALA A 658 12.72 -14.58 3.10
C ALA A 658 13.08 -16.04 3.41
N ASP A 659 14.17 -16.29 4.13
CA ASP A 659 14.57 -17.64 4.53
C ASP A 659 13.58 -18.26 5.53
N PHE A 660 13.05 -17.46 6.45
CA PHE A 660 11.98 -17.90 7.34
C PHE A 660 10.75 -18.28 6.53
N PHE A 661 10.30 -17.43 5.61
CA PHE A 661 9.19 -17.74 4.71
C PHE A 661 9.40 -19.08 3.97
N ALA A 662 10.56 -19.30 3.36
CA ALA A 662 10.89 -20.54 2.67
C ALA A 662 10.90 -21.78 3.60
N ALA A 663 11.33 -21.63 4.85
CA ALA A 663 11.25 -22.70 5.85
C ALA A 663 9.80 -23.05 6.20
N GLN A 664 8.94 -22.04 6.39
CA GLN A 664 7.52 -22.26 6.70
C GLN A 664 6.77 -22.89 5.52
N VAL A 665 7.09 -22.49 4.29
CA VAL A 665 6.55 -23.10 3.05
C VAL A 665 6.86 -24.59 2.99
N ARG A 666 8.12 -24.99 3.24
CA ARG A 666 8.53 -26.40 3.24
C ARG A 666 7.79 -27.20 4.31
N ARG A 667 7.66 -26.65 5.52
CA ARG A 667 6.93 -27.30 6.61
C ARG A 667 5.44 -27.48 6.30
N ALA A 668 4.82 -26.52 5.63
CA ALA A 668 3.45 -26.66 5.13
C ALA A 668 3.35 -27.80 4.10
N ALA A 669 4.29 -27.86 3.14
CA ALA A 669 4.33 -28.90 2.11
C ALA A 669 4.47 -30.30 2.73
N ASP A 670 5.31 -30.46 3.77
CA ASP A 670 5.49 -31.73 4.48
C ASP A 670 4.22 -32.21 5.20
N LEU A 671 3.34 -31.27 5.58
CA LEU A 671 2.02 -31.57 6.18
C LEU A 671 0.91 -31.76 5.14
N GLY A 672 1.24 -31.78 3.84
CA GLY A 672 0.32 -32.03 2.74
C GLY A 672 -0.47 -30.79 2.29
N PHE A 673 -0.06 -29.57 2.68
CA PHE A 673 -0.69 -28.37 2.16
C PHE A 673 -0.33 -28.16 0.67
N THR A 674 -1.30 -27.70 -0.11
CA THR A 674 -1.13 -27.38 -1.54
C THR A 674 -0.91 -25.89 -1.75
N ASP A 675 -1.40 -25.06 -0.82
CA ASP A 675 -1.37 -23.62 -0.89
C ASP A 675 -0.97 -23.02 0.48
N VAL A 676 -0.10 -22.03 0.48
CA VAL A 676 0.12 -21.16 1.65
C VAL A 676 -0.27 -19.73 1.34
N VAL A 677 -0.72 -19.00 2.36
CA VAL A 677 -1.15 -17.61 2.25
C VAL A 677 -0.39 -16.75 3.25
N THR A 678 0.24 -15.68 2.77
CA THR A 678 0.85 -14.61 3.56
C THR A 678 0.10 -13.30 3.39
N HIS A 679 0.42 -12.26 4.15
CA HIS A 679 -0.22 -10.94 4.09
C HIS A 679 0.75 -9.90 3.54
N TRP A 680 0.21 -8.97 2.75
CA TRP A 680 0.96 -7.79 2.35
C TRP A 680 1.41 -7.01 3.60
N PRO A 681 2.72 -6.75 3.78
CA PRO A 681 3.22 -6.07 4.98
C PRO A 681 2.57 -4.70 5.21
N ARG A 682 2.17 -4.46 6.45
CA ARG A 682 1.63 -3.17 6.90
C ARG A 682 2.72 -2.39 7.61
N VAL A 683 2.54 -1.07 7.66
CA VAL A 683 3.49 -0.16 8.36
C VAL A 683 3.42 -0.35 9.88
N SER A 684 2.26 -0.75 10.42
CA SER A 684 2.02 -0.87 11.86
C SER A 684 0.84 -1.80 12.16
N SER A 685 0.67 -2.17 13.44
CA SER A 685 -0.40 -3.06 13.91
C SER A 685 -0.29 -4.47 13.28
N TRP A 686 -1.40 -5.14 12.97
CA TRP A 686 -1.42 -6.46 12.36
C TRP A 686 -0.62 -6.50 11.07
N TYR A 687 0.14 -7.57 10.90
CA TYR A 687 1.02 -7.79 9.75
C TYR A 687 2.05 -6.68 9.55
N ALA A 688 2.45 -6.00 10.64
CA ALA A 688 3.56 -5.06 10.60
C ALA A 688 4.83 -5.77 10.12
N GLY A 689 5.45 -5.25 9.05
CA GLY A 689 6.63 -5.84 8.46
C GLY A 689 7.20 -4.97 7.35
N ASP A 690 8.29 -5.44 6.74
CA ASP A 690 9.00 -4.71 5.70
C ASP A 690 8.56 -5.19 4.30
N GLU A 691 8.09 -4.27 3.46
CA GLU A 691 7.71 -4.55 2.07
C GLU A 691 8.94 -5.01 1.25
N ALA A 692 10.17 -4.66 1.65
CA ALA A 692 11.40 -5.17 1.01
C ALA A 692 11.56 -6.68 1.15
N VAL A 693 11.13 -7.28 2.27
CA VAL A 693 11.15 -8.74 2.45
C VAL A 693 10.14 -9.41 1.52
N LEU A 694 8.97 -8.79 1.33
CA LEU A 694 7.99 -9.26 0.34
C LEU A 694 8.57 -9.22 -1.08
N VAL A 695 9.29 -8.15 -1.44
CA VAL A 695 9.96 -8.04 -2.75
C VAL A 695 11.01 -9.13 -2.93
N ASP A 696 11.83 -9.42 -1.92
CA ASP A 696 12.82 -10.51 -1.99
C ASP A 696 12.14 -11.88 -2.16
N VAL A 697 11.11 -12.18 -1.37
CA VAL A 697 10.30 -13.41 -1.54
C VAL A 697 9.70 -13.50 -2.94
N ALA A 698 9.12 -12.41 -3.43
CA ALA A 698 8.47 -12.34 -4.73
C ALA A 698 9.43 -12.53 -5.92
N THR A 699 10.58 -11.87 -5.88
CA THR A 699 11.48 -11.78 -7.04
C THR A 699 12.55 -12.87 -7.06
N ARG A 700 12.92 -13.41 -5.89
CA ARG A 700 13.93 -14.47 -5.76
C ARG A 700 13.30 -15.83 -5.48
N LEU A 701 12.47 -15.94 -4.44
CA LEU A 701 11.98 -17.24 -3.95
C LEU A 701 10.82 -17.82 -4.77
N LEU A 702 9.84 -17.03 -5.19
CA LEU A 702 8.71 -17.56 -5.98
C LEU A 702 9.16 -18.24 -7.28
N PRO A 703 10.12 -17.69 -8.06
CA PRO A 703 10.68 -18.40 -9.21
C PRO A 703 11.38 -19.72 -8.85
N GLU A 704 12.14 -19.75 -7.74
CA GLU A 704 12.85 -20.95 -7.27
C GLU A 704 11.88 -22.07 -6.87
N LEU A 705 10.86 -21.74 -6.08
CA LEU A 705 9.83 -22.68 -5.62
C LEU A 705 9.03 -23.29 -6.78
N ARG A 706 8.93 -22.57 -7.91
CA ARG A 706 8.34 -23.06 -9.16
C ARG A 706 9.32 -23.85 -10.01
N GLY A 707 10.58 -23.41 -10.08
CA GLY A 707 11.63 -23.99 -10.92
C GLY A 707 12.09 -25.37 -10.49
N THR A 708 11.92 -25.75 -9.22
CA THR A 708 12.21 -27.09 -8.70
C THR A 708 11.25 -28.19 -9.19
N GLY A 709 10.18 -27.84 -9.92
CA GLY A 709 9.27 -28.81 -10.54
C GLY A 709 9.63 -29.21 -11.99
N ALA A 710 10.61 -28.56 -12.62
CA ALA A 710 10.93 -28.75 -14.05
C ALA A 710 12.19 -29.60 -14.31
N ARG A 711 12.82 -30.16 -13.28
CA ARG A 711 13.94 -31.10 -13.41
C ARG A 711 13.65 -32.36 -12.59
N GLY A 712 12.89 -33.28 -13.18
CA GLY A 712 12.59 -34.61 -12.65
C GLY A 712 12.22 -35.53 -13.79
#